data_AF-A0A8J3RAR3-F1
#
_entry.id   AF-A0A8J3RAR3-F1
#
_cell.length_a   1.000
_cell.length_b   1.000
_cell.length_c   1.000
_cell.angle_alpha   90.00
_cell.angle_beta   90.00
_cell.angle_gamma   90.00
#
_symmetry.space_group_name_H-M   'P 1'
#
loop_
_entity.id
_entity.type
_entity.pdbx_description
1 polymer ?
#
loop_
_entity_poly.entity_id
_entity_poly.type
_entity_poly.pdbx_seq_one_letter_code
_entity_poly.pdbx_strand_id
1 'polypeptide(L)'
;MSVPDSLISPLAQRLRDLITGSANDPSYWPDASQLSVGLVGLGGGPIRVGDGSPLSAQYAIDEQARRRLVAPARELVGFLLRGERLYESFSVLLVAAGLAGMDTEVRARLAEQYGPIAVAEMDVLLGWDVELRALFAEAVRHRPDYVAPLPSGVPEWLNGLPGYLDFARAALETAEARVAAIHAGEIPYKAEKAFEAGEKATLGRAVRLALLRDEPWLPELLDSLVRGIAVAPTQAKTLPSQALLFEIARAAEEYPTPEVISALRAARRAVRHAAVPKQLDRMFKRIEPALADRLEVAFRLPDGRVRQAVGEHTAVISTDGGVELSWWHGDRKLKGVPAAVRREHPEEVKRLRELAKQAQQRQTTLSRALEAGYTSETAPPYRQLEGHPVTDRLIWEFEVSPGVWRAELGLTLPDVPVRLWHPARASVEEVRAWREVVQDKELRQPFKQAFREVYLLTPAEEETGDHSNRFVDHVVDYRRLRALFKDRGWQSNFMGPWDGGYDNGDARRVLAGGQWRATLDHHLYDYEDGYAETGQVHFDRLTEGSWHRATLTEVPALVFSEAMRDIDLFVAVSSITADPRWADQGPDRLRDYWQTGSFAALPPSAEVRRDALSRLIGRTAIADRCTITDRFLVVRGDIRTYKIHLGSANILMEPNDAYLCIVSARDPHAGLFLPFEEDGRLALILSKAFLLANDTAITDPSITRQLQPDVG
;
A
#
# COMPACT_ATOMS: atom_id res chain seq x y z
N MET A 1 -38.85 11.94 47.80
CA MET A 1 -38.44 11.47 49.13
C MET A 1 -37.09 10.83 48.98
N SER A 2 -36.06 11.54 49.41
CA SER A 2 -34.65 11.21 49.29
C SER A 2 -34.31 10.07 50.28
N VAL A 3 -33.82 8.95 49.78
CA VAL A 3 -33.22 7.89 50.60
C VAL A 3 -31.92 8.45 51.20
N PRO A 4 -31.57 8.19 52.47
CA PRO A 4 -30.40 8.81 53.09
C PRO A 4 -29.12 8.35 52.37
N ASP A 5 -28.22 9.29 52.08
CA ASP A 5 -26.84 9.01 51.72
C ASP A 5 -26.20 8.18 52.84
N SER A 6 -26.20 6.86 52.70
CA SER A 6 -25.27 6.02 53.44
C SER A 6 -23.89 6.33 52.89
N LEU A 7 -23.18 7.24 53.54
CA LEU A 7 -21.78 7.55 53.25
C LEU A 7 -20.99 6.24 53.32
N ILE A 8 -20.45 5.79 52.19
CA ILE A 8 -19.45 4.72 52.18
C ILE A 8 -18.23 5.16 53.00
N SER A 9 -17.52 4.22 53.60
CA SER A 9 -16.36 4.52 54.42
C SER A 9 -15.33 5.37 53.65
N PRO A 10 -14.52 6.19 54.36
CA PRO A 10 -13.48 6.97 53.72
C PRO A 10 -12.53 6.10 52.85
N LEU A 11 -12.34 4.83 53.20
CA LEU A 11 -11.54 3.89 52.41
C LEU A 11 -12.27 3.44 51.14
N ALA A 12 -13.57 3.14 51.21
CA ALA A 12 -14.37 2.79 50.03
C ALA A 12 -14.55 3.99 49.07
N GLN A 13 -14.69 5.21 49.61
CA GLN A 13 -14.72 6.44 48.81
C GLN A 13 -13.37 6.68 48.11
N ARG A 14 -12.24 6.51 48.82
CA ARG A 14 -10.91 6.61 48.22
C ARG A 14 -10.66 5.56 47.14
N LEU A 15 -11.13 4.33 47.34
CA LEU A 15 -11.04 3.27 46.32
C LEU A 15 -11.84 3.66 45.08
N ARG A 16 -13.06 4.21 45.26
CA ARG A 16 -13.85 4.75 44.15
C ARG A 16 -13.08 5.85 43.42
N ASP A 17 -12.52 6.82 44.14
CA ASP A 17 -11.79 7.94 43.55
C ASP A 17 -10.53 7.50 42.78
N LEU A 18 -9.85 6.46 43.29
CA LEU A 18 -8.73 5.81 42.63
C LEU A 18 -9.16 5.15 41.31
N ILE A 19 -10.25 4.39 41.31
CA ILE A 19 -10.75 3.73 40.09
C ILE A 19 -11.25 4.78 39.08
N THR A 20 -11.86 5.88 39.55
CA THR A 20 -12.35 6.95 38.68
C THR A 20 -11.30 7.98 38.28
N GLY A 21 -10.05 7.88 38.76
CA GLY A 21 -8.98 8.82 38.40
C GLY A 21 -9.24 10.26 38.85
N SER A 22 -10.05 10.46 39.91
CA SER A 22 -10.34 11.78 40.49
C SER A 22 -9.30 12.20 41.54
N ALA A 23 -8.31 11.35 41.83
CA ALA A 23 -7.17 11.63 42.71
C ALA A 23 -5.85 11.18 42.04
N ASN A 24 -4.85 12.07 42.02
CA ASN A 24 -3.53 11.85 41.39
C ASN A 24 -2.35 11.78 42.39
N ASP A 25 -2.62 11.76 43.70
CA ASP A 25 -1.57 11.89 44.74
C ASP A 25 -1.34 10.58 45.52
N PRO A 26 -0.29 9.80 45.17
CA PRO A 26 0.08 8.57 45.89
C PRO A 26 0.65 8.80 47.29
N SER A 27 0.92 10.04 47.73
CA SER A 27 1.51 10.34 49.04
C SER A 27 0.53 10.29 50.23
N TYR A 28 -0.78 10.14 49.98
CA TYR A 28 -1.79 10.00 51.04
C TYR A 28 -2.02 8.56 51.52
N TRP A 29 -1.20 7.62 51.05
CA TRP A 29 -1.03 6.29 51.65
C TRP A 29 0.35 6.20 52.29
N PRO A 30 0.48 6.32 53.63
CA PRO A 30 1.77 6.19 54.30
C PRO A 30 2.42 4.79 54.13
N ASP A 31 1.65 3.78 53.72
CA ASP A 31 2.10 2.40 53.51
C ASP A 31 1.92 1.87 52.05
N ALA A 32 1.67 2.73 51.05
CA ALA A 32 1.57 2.32 49.63
C ALA A 32 2.56 3.05 48.71
N SER A 33 3.74 3.37 49.23
CA SER A 33 4.84 4.02 48.51
C SER A 33 5.55 3.12 47.47
N GLN A 34 4.90 2.07 46.96
CA GLN A 34 5.39 1.26 45.84
C GLN A 34 4.27 0.84 44.87
N LEU A 35 3.44 1.78 44.42
CA LEU A 35 2.65 1.59 43.20
C LEU A 35 3.35 2.31 42.03
N SER A 36 4.51 1.81 41.63
CA SER A 36 5.19 2.25 40.42
C SER A 36 5.81 1.06 39.71
N VAL A 37 5.08 0.37 38.83
CA VAL A 37 5.67 -0.40 37.72
C VAL A 37 4.68 -0.44 36.57
N GLY A 38 5.15 -0.10 35.37
CA GLY A 38 4.37 -0.15 34.14
C GLY A 38 3.99 -1.57 33.74
N LEU A 39 3.06 -1.66 32.78
CA LEU A 39 2.72 -2.86 32.03
C LEU A 39 3.96 -3.41 31.31
N VAL A 40 4.75 -4.24 32.00
CA VAL A 40 5.70 -5.15 31.36
C VAL A 40 5.14 -6.54 31.58
N GLY A 41 4.43 -7.09 30.58
CA GLY A 41 4.13 -8.53 30.60
C GLY A 41 2.91 -9.04 29.86
N LEU A 42 2.00 -8.21 29.34
CA LEU A 42 0.79 -8.71 28.68
C LEU A 42 0.82 -8.49 27.17
N GLY A 43 1.74 -9.19 26.47
CA GLY A 43 1.62 -9.70 25.08
C GLY A 43 1.22 -8.80 23.90
N GLY A 44 0.81 -7.55 24.11
CA GLY A 44 0.35 -6.61 23.09
C GLY A 44 0.85 -5.20 23.42
N GLY A 45 1.13 -4.40 22.39
CA GLY A 45 1.66 -3.04 22.57
C GLY A 45 0.74 -2.11 23.40
N PRO A 46 1.23 -0.94 23.82
CA PRO A 46 0.45 0.00 24.63
C PRO A 46 -0.78 0.53 23.86
N ILE A 47 -1.97 0.49 24.47
CA ILE A 47 -3.17 1.18 23.97
C ILE A 47 -2.86 2.68 23.97
N ARG A 48 -3.24 3.44 22.94
CA ARG A 48 -2.96 4.88 22.86
C ARG A 48 -4.24 5.70 22.93
N VAL A 49 -4.22 6.80 23.66
CA VAL A 49 -5.33 7.77 23.66
C VAL A 49 -5.23 8.65 22.41
N GLY A 50 -6.28 9.44 22.12
CA GLY A 50 -6.37 10.23 20.89
C GLY A 50 -5.25 11.24 20.62
N ASP A 51 -4.36 11.49 21.59
CA ASP A 51 -3.15 12.34 21.48
C ASP A 51 -1.86 11.54 21.21
N GLY A 52 -1.93 10.21 21.12
CA GLY A 52 -0.79 9.32 20.91
C GLY A 52 -0.08 8.86 22.19
N SER A 53 -0.51 9.33 23.37
CA SER A 53 0.04 8.91 24.66
C SER A 53 -0.39 7.48 25.02
N PRO A 54 0.46 6.66 25.64
CA PRO A 54 0.07 5.34 26.12
C PRO A 54 -0.93 5.44 27.29
N LEU A 55 -2.01 4.67 27.22
CA LEU A 55 -2.91 4.41 28.33
C LEU A 55 -2.13 3.68 29.42
N SER A 56 -1.90 4.38 30.53
CA SER A 56 -1.23 3.82 31.69
C SER A 56 -2.28 3.23 32.63
N ALA A 57 -2.11 1.97 33.04
CA ALA A 57 -2.81 1.46 34.22
C ALA A 57 -2.47 2.39 35.38
N GLN A 58 -3.47 2.99 36.01
CA GLN A 58 -3.25 4.00 37.05
C GLN A 58 -2.73 3.41 38.37
N TYR A 59 -2.76 2.08 38.53
CA TYR A 59 -2.32 1.39 39.75
C TYR A 59 -1.98 -0.08 39.46
N ALA A 60 -0.92 -0.60 40.11
CA ALA A 60 -0.51 -2.01 40.06
C ALA A 60 -0.54 -2.60 41.47
N ILE A 61 -1.64 -3.23 41.87
CA ILE A 61 -1.89 -3.57 43.28
C ILE A 61 -1.08 -4.80 43.69
N ASP A 62 -0.11 -4.63 44.60
CA ASP A 62 0.59 -5.78 45.18
C ASP A 62 -0.35 -6.65 46.04
N GLU A 63 0.08 -7.87 46.36
CA GLU A 63 -0.73 -8.84 47.12
C GLU A 63 -1.11 -8.34 48.52
N GLN A 64 -0.28 -7.50 49.15
CA GLN A 64 -0.55 -6.95 50.47
C GLN A 64 -1.62 -5.85 50.41
N ALA A 65 -1.56 -4.99 49.41
CA ALA A 65 -2.56 -3.96 49.10
C ALA A 65 -3.88 -4.61 48.69
N ARG A 66 -3.86 -5.68 47.87
CA ARG A 66 -5.06 -6.43 47.47
C ARG A 66 -5.84 -6.92 48.69
N ARG A 67 -5.15 -7.50 49.68
CA ARG A 67 -5.77 -7.97 50.94
C ARG A 67 -6.40 -6.83 51.75
N ARG A 68 -5.77 -5.65 51.78
CA ARG A 68 -6.29 -4.47 52.48
C ARG A 68 -7.52 -3.86 51.81
N LEU A 69 -7.62 -4.00 50.48
CA LEU A 69 -8.70 -3.41 49.68
C LEU A 69 -9.96 -4.28 49.61
N VAL A 70 -9.94 -5.56 50.02
CA VAL A 70 -11.10 -6.46 49.97
C VAL A 70 -12.31 -5.89 50.71
N ALA A 71 -12.14 -5.43 51.96
CA ALA A 71 -13.26 -4.93 52.76
C ALA A 71 -13.85 -3.60 52.22
N PRO A 72 -13.03 -2.58 51.89
CA PRO A 72 -13.51 -1.39 51.19
C PRO A 72 -14.17 -1.69 49.84
N ALA A 73 -13.65 -2.66 49.09
CA ALA A 73 -14.23 -3.07 47.81
C ALA A 73 -15.61 -3.73 47.98
N ARG A 74 -15.78 -4.61 48.98
CA ARG A 74 -17.09 -5.21 49.29
C ARG A 74 -18.12 -4.17 49.68
N GLU A 75 -17.73 -3.19 50.49
CA GLU A 75 -18.60 -2.07 50.86
C GLU A 75 -18.99 -1.24 49.64
N LEU A 76 -18.02 -0.93 48.78
CA LEU A 76 -18.25 -0.17 47.55
C LEU A 76 -19.17 -0.93 46.58
N VAL A 77 -18.94 -2.22 46.34
CA VAL A 77 -19.82 -3.08 45.52
C VAL A 77 -21.22 -3.10 46.12
N GLY A 78 -21.36 -3.35 47.42
CA GLY A 78 -22.66 -3.36 48.08
C GLY A 78 -23.40 -2.01 47.99
N PHE A 79 -22.69 -0.89 48.03
CA PHE A 79 -23.25 0.43 47.79
C PHE A 79 -23.71 0.62 46.34
N LEU A 80 -22.86 0.27 45.37
CA LEU A 80 -23.15 0.43 43.95
C LEU A 80 -24.34 -0.45 43.51
N LEU A 81 -24.45 -1.68 44.02
CA LEU A 81 -25.55 -2.59 43.71
C LEU A 81 -26.92 -2.09 44.20
N ARG A 82 -26.95 -1.26 45.26
CA ARG A 82 -28.16 -0.59 45.75
C ARG A 82 -28.59 0.61 44.90
N GLY A 83 -27.69 1.12 44.05
CA GLY A 83 -27.97 2.24 43.15
C GLY A 83 -28.92 1.88 42.02
N GLU A 84 -29.73 2.85 41.57
CA GLU A 84 -30.67 2.67 40.46
C GLU A 84 -29.99 2.75 39.08
N ARG A 85 -28.78 3.35 38.97
CA ARG A 85 -28.08 3.59 37.69
C ARG A 85 -26.69 2.95 37.68
N LEU A 86 -26.61 1.66 37.33
CA LEU A 86 -25.32 0.97 37.28
C LEU A 86 -24.43 1.41 36.12
N TYR A 87 -25.02 1.95 35.03
CA TYR A 87 -24.24 2.38 33.86
C TYR A 87 -23.24 3.51 34.18
N GLU A 88 -23.58 4.42 35.10
CA GLU A 88 -22.69 5.52 35.51
C GLU A 88 -21.53 5.04 36.39
N SER A 89 -21.66 3.85 36.96
CA SER A 89 -20.68 3.26 37.89
C SER A 89 -20.08 1.94 37.36
N PHE A 90 -20.32 1.62 36.09
CA PHE A 90 -19.96 0.34 35.49
C PHE A 90 -18.47 0.01 35.63
N SER A 91 -17.61 0.96 35.24
CA SER A 91 -16.16 0.87 35.37
C SER A 91 -15.70 0.61 36.81
N VAL A 92 -16.35 1.26 37.78
CA VAL A 92 -16.03 1.12 39.22
C VAL A 92 -16.49 -0.23 39.75
N LEU A 93 -17.69 -0.65 39.37
CA LEU A 93 -18.30 -1.90 39.80
C LEU A 93 -17.47 -3.10 39.33
N LEU A 94 -17.02 -3.11 38.07
CA LEU A 94 -16.25 -4.20 37.49
C LEU A 94 -14.91 -4.44 38.23
N VAL A 95 -14.19 -3.36 38.54
CA VAL A 95 -12.90 -3.41 39.25
C VAL A 95 -13.11 -3.75 40.73
N ALA A 96 -14.06 -3.11 41.39
CA ALA A 96 -14.34 -3.38 42.80
C ALA A 96 -14.83 -4.83 43.02
N ALA A 97 -15.58 -5.40 42.08
CA ALA A 97 -16.03 -6.79 42.14
C ALA A 97 -14.85 -7.78 42.21
N GLY A 98 -13.83 -7.57 41.37
CA GLY A 98 -12.63 -8.41 41.33
C GLY A 98 -11.79 -8.30 42.60
N LEU A 99 -11.73 -7.13 43.23
CA LEU A 99 -11.09 -6.95 44.55
C LEU A 99 -11.91 -7.59 45.68
N ALA A 100 -13.23 -7.53 45.59
CA ALA A 100 -14.15 -7.99 46.62
C ALA A 100 -14.39 -9.51 46.59
N GLY A 101 -14.16 -10.15 45.44
CA GLY A 101 -14.56 -11.52 45.14
C GLY A 101 -16.08 -11.67 45.01
N MET A 102 -16.77 -10.65 44.46
CA MET A 102 -18.24 -10.57 44.40
C MET A 102 -18.78 -10.67 42.96
N ASP A 103 -18.10 -11.43 42.11
CA ASP A 103 -18.43 -11.52 40.68
C ASP A 103 -19.83 -12.12 40.45
N THR A 104 -20.26 -13.05 41.30
CA THR A 104 -21.57 -13.71 41.18
C THR A 104 -22.71 -12.73 41.49
N GLU A 105 -22.58 -11.95 42.55
CA GLU A 105 -23.55 -10.94 42.97
C GLU A 105 -23.67 -9.81 41.94
N VAL A 106 -22.53 -9.37 41.40
CA VAL A 106 -22.50 -8.35 40.35
C VAL A 106 -23.12 -8.88 39.06
N ARG A 107 -22.78 -10.10 38.63
CA ARG A 107 -23.40 -10.73 37.45
C ARG A 107 -24.92 -10.81 37.58
N ALA A 108 -25.43 -11.30 38.72
CA ALA A 108 -26.86 -11.44 38.96
C ALA A 108 -27.59 -10.10 38.82
N ARG A 109 -27.02 -9.03 39.39
CA ARG A 109 -27.59 -7.68 39.28
C ARG A 109 -27.53 -7.12 37.86
N LEU A 110 -26.44 -7.33 37.14
CA LEU A 110 -26.30 -6.86 35.76
C LEU A 110 -27.31 -7.53 34.83
N ALA A 111 -27.60 -8.82 35.05
CA ALA A 111 -28.60 -9.56 34.28
C ALA A 111 -30.03 -9.01 34.42
N GLU A 112 -30.33 -8.27 35.49
CA GLU A 112 -31.63 -7.59 35.67
C GLU A 112 -31.74 -6.30 34.86
N GLN A 113 -30.62 -5.68 34.49
CA GLN A 113 -30.60 -4.33 33.89
C GLN A 113 -30.19 -4.30 32.42
N TYR A 114 -29.47 -5.31 31.95
CA TYR A 114 -28.87 -5.31 30.63
C TYR A 114 -29.33 -6.53 29.80
N GLY A 115 -29.47 -6.32 28.50
CA GLY A 115 -29.72 -7.40 27.56
C GLY A 115 -28.62 -8.48 27.58
N PRO A 116 -28.96 -9.72 27.19
CA PRO A 116 -28.11 -10.89 27.39
C PRO A 116 -26.77 -10.82 26.65
N ILE A 117 -26.68 -10.09 25.54
CA ILE A 117 -25.40 -9.92 24.82
C ILE A 117 -24.42 -9.07 25.65
N ALA A 118 -24.90 -8.00 26.27
CA ALA A 118 -24.08 -7.17 27.14
C ALA A 118 -23.66 -7.95 28.39
N VAL A 119 -24.58 -8.71 29.00
CA VAL A 119 -24.28 -9.58 30.16
C VAL A 119 -23.22 -10.63 29.82
N ALA A 120 -23.28 -11.25 28.64
CA ALA A 120 -22.29 -12.23 28.21
C ALA A 120 -20.88 -11.63 28.06
N GLU A 121 -20.75 -10.35 27.64
CA GLU A 121 -19.46 -9.66 27.66
C GLU A 121 -18.95 -9.52 29.10
N MET A 122 -19.85 -9.17 30.02
CA MET A 122 -19.50 -9.04 31.44
C MET A 122 -19.02 -10.34 32.03
N ASP A 123 -19.57 -11.48 31.62
CA ASP A 123 -19.10 -12.79 32.09
C ASP A 123 -17.63 -13.05 31.71
N VAL A 124 -17.21 -12.59 30.52
CA VAL A 124 -15.80 -12.65 30.12
C VAL A 124 -14.95 -11.72 30.99
N LEU A 125 -15.40 -10.47 31.19
CA LEU A 125 -14.66 -9.49 31.98
C LEU A 125 -14.53 -9.89 33.45
N LEU A 126 -15.57 -10.49 34.03
CA LEU A 126 -15.56 -11.06 35.38
C LEU A 126 -14.69 -12.32 35.48
N GLY A 127 -14.26 -12.91 34.36
CA GLY A 127 -13.25 -13.95 34.32
C GLY A 127 -11.81 -13.42 34.35
N TRP A 128 -11.61 -12.13 34.08
CA TRP A 128 -10.28 -11.51 34.06
C TRP A 128 -9.79 -11.12 35.45
N ASP A 129 -8.48 -10.94 35.60
CA ASP A 129 -7.89 -10.34 36.78
C ASP A 129 -8.29 -8.86 36.94
N VAL A 130 -8.02 -8.28 38.11
CA VAL A 130 -8.51 -6.93 38.41
C VAL A 130 -7.80 -5.87 37.55
N GLU A 131 -6.57 -6.13 37.17
CA GLU A 131 -5.73 -5.28 36.35
C GLU A 131 -6.30 -5.14 34.92
N LEU A 132 -6.64 -6.26 34.29
CA LEU A 132 -7.29 -6.31 32.97
C LEU A 132 -8.68 -5.67 33.00
N ARG A 133 -9.46 -5.88 34.07
CA ARG A 133 -10.75 -5.21 34.27
C ARG A 133 -10.60 -3.70 34.35
N ALA A 134 -9.59 -3.21 35.08
CA ALA A 134 -9.31 -1.79 35.20
C ALA A 134 -8.88 -1.18 33.86
N LEU A 135 -8.04 -1.89 33.09
CA LEU A 135 -7.65 -1.49 31.75
C LEU A 135 -8.84 -1.43 30.80
N PHE A 136 -9.71 -2.44 30.82
CA PHE A 136 -10.93 -2.45 30.01
C PHE A 136 -11.81 -1.25 30.37
N ALA A 137 -12.06 -1.07 31.66
CA ALA A 137 -12.89 0.00 32.21
C ALA A 137 -12.38 1.40 31.82
N GLU A 138 -11.07 1.56 31.68
CA GLU A 138 -10.43 2.78 31.19
C GLU A 138 -10.57 2.93 29.67
N ALA A 139 -10.30 1.85 28.92
CA ALA A 139 -10.40 1.83 27.46
C ALA A 139 -11.81 2.12 26.94
N VAL A 140 -12.85 1.73 27.69
CA VAL A 140 -14.26 1.98 27.34
C VAL A 140 -14.89 3.15 28.10
N ARG A 141 -14.11 3.88 28.92
CA ARG A 141 -14.60 4.99 29.76
C ARG A 141 -15.30 6.06 28.90
N HIS A 142 -16.62 6.16 29.05
CA HIS A 142 -17.43 7.12 28.31
C HIS A 142 -17.18 8.56 28.77
N ARG A 143 -16.86 9.45 27.81
CA ARG A 143 -17.11 10.89 27.96
C ARG A 143 -18.57 11.17 27.59
N PRO A 144 -19.35 11.92 28.39
CA PRO A 144 -20.81 11.76 28.47
C PRO A 144 -21.63 12.09 27.21
N ASP A 145 -21.05 12.73 26.20
CA ASP A 145 -21.87 13.46 25.22
C ASP A 145 -21.94 12.85 23.82
N TYR A 146 -21.22 11.77 23.52
CA TYR A 146 -21.28 11.11 22.22
C TYR A 146 -21.01 9.61 22.35
N VAL A 147 -21.62 8.80 21.48
CA VAL A 147 -21.04 7.51 21.07
C VAL A 147 -19.75 7.85 20.31
N ALA A 148 -18.71 8.15 21.08
CA ALA A 148 -17.40 8.49 20.55
C ALA A 148 -16.79 7.24 19.91
N PRO A 149 -15.94 7.38 18.88
CA PRO A 149 -15.12 6.27 18.40
C PRO A 149 -14.34 5.67 19.58
N LEU A 150 -14.15 4.35 19.57
CA LEU A 150 -13.23 3.71 20.51
C LEU A 150 -11.85 4.38 20.38
N PRO A 151 -11.09 4.55 21.48
CA PRO A 151 -9.69 4.95 21.39
C PRO A 151 -8.93 4.03 20.43
N SER A 152 -7.96 4.59 19.71
CA SER A 152 -7.13 3.80 18.80
C SER A 152 -6.35 2.73 19.57
N GLY A 153 -6.27 1.51 19.02
CA GLY A 153 -5.57 0.40 19.68
C GLY A 153 -6.43 -0.50 20.57
N VAL A 154 -7.70 -0.16 20.85
CA VAL A 154 -8.56 -1.01 21.69
C VAL A 154 -8.86 -2.36 21.04
N PRO A 155 -9.27 -2.45 19.75
CA PRO A 155 -9.43 -3.74 19.08
C PRO A 155 -8.15 -4.58 19.03
N GLU A 156 -7.00 -3.93 18.81
CA GLU A 156 -5.67 -4.56 18.81
C GLU A 156 -5.27 -5.10 20.18
N TRP A 157 -5.69 -4.44 21.26
CA TRP A 157 -5.53 -4.93 22.61
C TRP A 157 -6.47 -6.10 22.92
N LEU A 158 -7.77 -5.96 22.63
CA LEU A 158 -8.76 -7.03 22.84
C LEU A 158 -8.41 -8.32 22.08
N ASN A 159 -7.75 -8.19 20.92
CA ASN A 159 -7.24 -9.30 20.12
C ASN A 159 -6.30 -10.25 20.89
N GLY A 160 -5.53 -9.73 21.86
CA GLY A 160 -4.61 -10.53 22.68
C GLY A 160 -5.21 -11.06 23.98
N LEU A 161 -6.48 -10.76 24.28
CA LEU A 161 -7.07 -11.08 25.58
C LEU A 161 -7.80 -12.44 25.61
N PRO A 162 -7.67 -13.21 26.70
CA PRO A 162 -8.31 -14.51 26.83
C PRO A 162 -9.84 -14.45 26.69
N GLY A 163 -10.38 -15.28 25.80
CA GLY A 163 -11.82 -15.53 25.65
C GLY A 163 -12.64 -14.45 24.94
N TYR A 164 -12.05 -13.29 24.61
CA TYR A 164 -12.82 -12.19 24.02
C TYR A 164 -13.21 -12.43 22.55
N LEU A 165 -12.37 -13.12 21.77
CA LEU A 165 -12.68 -13.48 20.38
C LEU A 165 -13.86 -14.48 20.29
N ASP A 166 -13.83 -15.53 21.13
CA ASP A 166 -14.90 -16.53 21.21
C ASP A 166 -16.23 -15.87 21.61
N PHE A 167 -16.18 -14.95 22.58
CA PHE A 167 -17.31 -14.12 22.94
C PHE A 167 -17.80 -13.26 21.78
N ALA A 168 -16.90 -12.58 21.05
CA ALA A 168 -17.26 -11.72 19.93
C ALA A 168 -18.03 -12.52 18.86
N ARG A 169 -17.59 -13.74 18.55
CA ARG A 169 -18.32 -14.65 17.66
C ARG A 169 -19.70 -15.00 18.22
N ALA A 170 -19.78 -15.51 19.45
CA ALA A 170 -21.04 -15.92 20.07
C ALA A 170 -22.06 -14.76 20.19
N ALA A 171 -21.58 -13.54 20.47
CA ALA A 171 -22.39 -12.33 20.53
C ALA A 171 -23.01 -11.99 19.18
N LEU A 172 -22.24 -12.11 18.09
CA LEU A 172 -22.70 -11.85 16.74
C LEU A 172 -23.68 -12.91 16.26
N GLU A 173 -23.44 -14.20 16.55
CA GLU A 173 -24.36 -15.30 16.27
C GLU A 173 -25.68 -15.10 17.03
N THR A 174 -25.61 -14.69 18.31
CA THR A 174 -26.80 -14.37 19.12
C THR A 174 -27.59 -13.19 18.55
N ALA A 175 -26.91 -12.16 18.05
CA ALA A 175 -27.54 -11.01 17.44
C ALA A 175 -28.25 -11.38 16.12
N GLU A 176 -27.62 -12.20 15.28
CA GLU A 176 -28.20 -12.71 14.05
C GLU A 176 -29.46 -13.55 14.34
N ALA A 177 -29.36 -14.52 15.27
CA ALA A 177 -30.48 -15.36 15.67
C ALA A 177 -31.67 -14.54 16.21
N ARG A 178 -31.40 -13.51 17.03
CA ARG A 178 -32.45 -12.60 17.53
C ARG A 178 -33.15 -11.87 16.38
N VAL A 179 -32.40 -11.39 15.40
CA VAL A 179 -32.98 -10.68 14.25
C VAL A 179 -33.79 -11.65 13.40
N ALA A 180 -33.31 -12.88 13.19
CA ALA A 180 -34.07 -13.93 12.53
C ALA A 180 -35.41 -14.21 13.25
N ALA A 181 -35.41 -14.32 14.58
CA ALA A 181 -36.62 -14.53 15.37
C ALA A 181 -37.61 -13.34 15.29
N ILE A 182 -37.12 -12.10 15.16
CA ILE A 182 -37.97 -10.93 14.89
C ILE A 182 -38.63 -11.06 13.51
N HIS A 183 -37.90 -11.53 12.49
CA HIS A 183 -38.44 -11.74 11.15
C HIS A 183 -39.40 -12.92 11.06
N ALA A 184 -39.18 -13.97 11.86
CA ALA A 184 -40.09 -15.10 12.01
C ALA A 184 -41.37 -14.75 12.80
N GLY A 185 -41.41 -13.60 13.47
CA GLY A 185 -42.54 -13.17 14.30
C GLY A 185 -42.56 -13.78 15.70
N GLU A 186 -41.52 -14.50 16.09
CA GLU A 186 -41.33 -15.07 17.43
C GLU A 186 -41.04 -13.97 18.46
N ILE A 187 -40.28 -12.95 18.05
CA ILE A 187 -40.04 -11.75 18.84
C ILE A 187 -40.84 -10.58 18.22
N PRO A 188 -41.70 -9.88 18.98
CA PRO A 188 -42.47 -8.77 18.46
C PRO A 188 -41.60 -7.65 17.89
N TYR A 189 -41.84 -7.28 16.63
CA TYR A 189 -41.13 -6.19 15.99
C TYR A 189 -41.46 -4.84 16.64
N LYS A 190 -40.41 -4.12 17.06
CA LYS A 190 -40.47 -2.70 17.47
C LYS A 190 -39.33 -1.95 16.78
N ALA A 191 -39.68 -0.85 16.10
CA ALA A 191 -38.70 -0.05 15.38
C ALA A 191 -37.56 0.43 16.30
N GLU A 192 -36.31 0.27 15.86
CA GLU A 192 -35.08 0.63 16.59
C GLU A 192 -34.82 -0.08 17.93
N LYS A 193 -35.62 -1.08 18.27
CA LYS A 193 -35.62 -1.73 19.58
C LYS A 193 -35.17 -3.20 19.56
N ALA A 194 -34.54 -3.68 18.47
CA ALA A 194 -33.97 -5.03 18.43
C ALA A 194 -32.83 -5.24 19.44
N PHE A 195 -32.12 -4.17 19.79
CA PHE A 195 -30.99 -4.18 20.72
C PHE A 195 -31.02 -2.96 21.64
N GLU A 196 -30.57 -3.16 22.87
CA GLU A 196 -30.37 -2.09 23.84
C GLU A 196 -29.08 -1.29 23.57
N ALA A 197 -28.92 -0.15 24.25
CA ALA A 197 -27.73 0.70 24.06
C ALA A 197 -26.43 -0.03 24.42
N GLY A 198 -26.41 -0.77 25.54
CA GLY A 198 -25.26 -1.57 25.95
C GLY A 198 -24.91 -2.66 24.93
N GLU A 199 -25.91 -3.40 24.46
CA GLU A 199 -25.72 -4.46 23.45
C GLU A 199 -25.18 -3.90 22.12
N LYS A 200 -25.62 -2.71 21.69
CA LYS A 200 -25.10 -2.06 20.48
C LYS A 200 -23.61 -1.72 20.61
N ALA A 201 -23.18 -1.21 21.78
CA ALA A 201 -21.78 -0.90 22.03
C ALA A 201 -20.92 -2.18 22.07
N THR A 202 -21.42 -3.23 22.73
CA THR A 202 -20.79 -4.56 22.79
C THR A 202 -20.64 -5.18 21.39
N LEU A 203 -21.71 -5.19 20.59
CA LEU A 203 -21.67 -5.68 19.21
C LEU A 203 -20.73 -4.83 18.34
N GLY A 204 -20.69 -3.51 18.55
CA GLY A 204 -19.75 -2.62 17.87
C GLY A 204 -18.28 -2.96 18.14
N ARG A 205 -17.92 -3.39 19.36
CA ARG A 205 -16.59 -3.91 19.69
C ARG A 205 -16.33 -5.27 19.06
N ALA A 206 -17.29 -6.19 19.14
CA ALA A 206 -17.20 -7.52 18.55
C ALA A 206 -16.96 -7.47 17.03
N VAL A 207 -17.72 -6.64 16.30
CA VAL A 207 -17.55 -6.45 14.84
C VAL A 207 -16.17 -5.86 14.52
N ARG A 208 -15.70 -4.84 15.25
CA ARG A 208 -14.37 -4.26 15.02
C ARG A 208 -13.26 -5.28 15.21
N LEU A 209 -13.31 -6.07 16.30
CA LEU A 209 -12.33 -7.11 16.53
C LEU A 209 -12.34 -8.16 15.39
N ALA A 210 -13.53 -8.62 15.00
CA ALA A 210 -13.66 -9.62 13.94
C ALA A 210 -13.20 -9.08 12.56
N LEU A 211 -13.45 -7.80 12.26
CA LEU A 211 -12.97 -7.14 11.04
C LEU A 211 -11.47 -6.84 11.08
N LEU A 212 -10.92 -6.47 12.24
CA LEU A 212 -9.49 -6.30 12.45
C LEU A 212 -8.75 -7.61 12.16
N ARG A 213 -9.24 -8.71 12.72
CA ARG A 213 -8.68 -10.06 12.54
C ARG A 213 -9.05 -10.72 11.22
N ASP A 214 -9.98 -10.12 10.49
CA ASP A 214 -10.45 -10.58 9.21
C ASP A 214 -11.00 -12.03 9.23
N GLU A 215 -11.78 -12.32 10.27
CA GLU A 215 -12.21 -13.67 10.62
C GLU A 215 -13.04 -14.37 9.52
N PRO A 216 -12.78 -15.65 9.21
CA PRO A 216 -13.39 -16.34 8.07
C PRO A 216 -14.89 -16.62 8.23
N TRP A 217 -15.38 -16.69 9.48
CA TRP A 217 -16.80 -16.88 9.78
C TRP A 217 -17.63 -15.58 9.70
N LEU A 218 -16.98 -14.42 9.65
CA LEU A 218 -17.65 -13.13 9.73
C LEU A 218 -18.47 -12.77 8.48
N PRO A 219 -18.00 -13.00 7.23
CA PRO A 219 -18.70 -12.54 6.04
C PRO A 219 -20.16 -12.99 5.94
N GLU A 220 -20.42 -14.29 6.06
CA GLU A 220 -21.76 -14.86 5.94
C GLU A 220 -22.69 -14.37 7.05
N LEU A 221 -22.20 -14.39 8.29
CA LEU A 221 -22.93 -13.94 9.46
C LEU A 221 -23.27 -12.44 9.35
N LEU A 222 -22.28 -11.61 9.05
CA LEU A 222 -22.45 -10.16 9.00
C LEU A 222 -23.37 -9.74 7.86
N ASP A 223 -23.30 -10.43 6.73
CA ASP A 223 -24.19 -10.21 5.61
C ASP A 223 -25.66 -10.52 5.95
N SER A 224 -25.93 -11.66 6.60
CA SER A 224 -27.24 -12.03 7.13
C SER A 224 -27.76 -10.99 8.13
N LEU A 225 -26.95 -10.67 9.14
CA LEU A 225 -27.27 -9.70 10.19
C LEU A 225 -27.57 -8.31 9.62
N VAL A 226 -26.71 -7.78 8.75
CA VAL A 226 -26.85 -6.44 8.14
C VAL A 226 -28.12 -6.34 7.32
N ARG A 227 -28.48 -7.37 6.54
CA ARG A 227 -29.75 -7.41 5.81
C ARG A 227 -30.94 -7.40 6.78
N GLY A 228 -30.90 -8.25 7.80
CA GLY A 228 -31.98 -8.41 8.76
C GLY A 228 -32.25 -7.14 9.57
N ILE A 229 -31.21 -6.40 9.97
CA ILE A 229 -31.38 -5.14 10.73
C ILE A 229 -31.72 -3.94 9.86
N ALA A 230 -31.52 -4.00 8.54
CA ALA A 230 -31.76 -2.88 7.62
C ALA A 230 -33.20 -2.82 7.09
N VAL A 231 -33.97 -3.90 7.19
CA VAL A 231 -35.34 -3.99 6.64
C VAL A 231 -36.31 -4.49 7.72
N ALA A 232 -37.42 -3.78 7.92
CA ALA A 232 -38.48 -4.25 8.82
C ALA A 232 -39.15 -5.54 8.27
N PRO A 233 -39.59 -6.46 9.15
CA PRO A 233 -40.33 -7.66 8.74
C PRO A 233 -41.72 -7.33 8.16
N THR A 234 -42.21 -6.11 8.40
CA THR A 234 -43.48 -5.60 7.87
C THR A 234 -43.26 -4.63 6.71
N GLN A 235 -44.33 -4.06 6.15
CA GLN A 235 -44.24 -2.99 5.14
C GLN A 235 -43.83 -1.62 5.71
N ALA A 236 -43.53 -1.53 7.01
CA ALA A 236 -43.12 -0.29 7.63
C ALA A 236 -41.83 0.27 7.01
N LYS A 237 -41.73 1.60 6.92
CA LYS A 237 -40.54 2.33 6.46
C LYS A 237 -39.57 2.58 7.62
N THR A 238 -39.40 1.57 8.47
CA THR A 238 -38.56 1.56 9.66
C THR A 238 -37.62 0.35 9.57
N LEU A 239 -36.76 0.15 10.57
CA LEU A 239 -35.84 -0.98 10.60
C LEU A 239 -35.66 -1.51 12.04
N PRO A 240 -35.23 -2.77 12.23
CA PRO A 240 -34.99 -3.33 13.56
C PRO A 240 -33.90 -2.59 14.35
N SER A 241 -32.82 -2.16 13.70
CA SER A 241 -31.78 -1.36 14.35
C SER A 241 -30.93 -0.52 13.39
N GLN A 242 -31.27 0.76 13.24
CA GLN A 242 -30.43 1.75 12.56
C GLN A 242 -29.13 2.02 13.30
N ALA A 243 -29.19 2.06 14.64
CA ALA A 243 -28.00 2.33 15.45
C ALA A 243 -26.91 1.27 15.26
N LEU A 244 -27.28 -0.02 15.25
CA LEU A 244 -26.32 -1.10 15.00
C LEU A 244 -25.82 -1.09 13.55
N LEU A 245 -26.70 -0.83 12.57
CA LEU A 245 -26.29 -0.69 11.17
C LEU A 245 -25.21 0.37 10.98
N PHE A 246 -25.35 1.52 11.64
CA PHE A 246 -24.35 2.57 11.58
C PHE A 246 -23.09 2.27 12.40
N GLU A 247 -23.19 1.51 13.49
CA GLU A 247 -21.99 1.02 14.18
C GLU A 247 -21.20 0.05 13.31
N ILE A 248 -21.85 -0.87 12.60
CA ILE A 248 -21.17 -1.75 11.64
C ILE A 248 -20.50 -0.93 10.54
N ALA A 249 -21.16 0.12 10.04
CA ALA A 249 -20.57 1.00 9.04
C ALA A 249 -19.37 1.82 9.58
N ARG A 250 -19.35 2.19 10.88
CA ARG A 250 -18.17 2.82 11.51
C ARG A 250 -17.04 1.81 11.71
N ALA A 251 -17.37 0.59 12.14
CA ALA A 251 -16.41 -0.49 12.23
C ALA A 251 -15.77 -0.80 10.87
N ALA A 252 -16.56 -0.74 9.77
CA ALA A 252 -16.06 -0.86 8.40
C ALA A 252 -15.24 0.36 7.94
N GLU A 253 -15.39 1.53 8.56
CA GLU A 253 -14.56 2.70 8.29
C GLU A 253 -13.17 2.54 8.91
N GLU A 254 -13.11 1.94 10.11
CA GLU A 254 -11.86 1.65 10.83
C GLU A 254 -11.14 0.42 10.27
N TYR A 255 -11.89 -0.67 10.03
CA TYR A 255 -11.40 -1.98 9.61
C TYR A 255 -12.18 -2.50 8.38
N PRO A 256 -12.06 -1.84 7.22
CA PRO A 256 -12.80 -2.22 6.01
C PRO A 256 -12.43 -3.60 5.47
N THR A 257 -13.44 -4.34 4.99
CA THR A 257 -13.31 -5.57 4.19
C THR A 257 -14.21 -5.47 2.93
N PRO A 258 -13.89 -6.17 1.82
CA PRO A 258 -14.76 -6.26 0.66
C PRO A 258 -16.19 -6.73 0.99
N GLU A 259 -16.31 -7.69 1.91
CA GLU A 259 -17.55 -8.36 2.28
C GLU A 259 -18.48 -7.42 3.05
N VAL A 260 -17.97 -6.69 4.05
CA VAL A 260 -18.80 -5.74 4.82
C VAL A 260 -19.28 -4.58 3.94
N ILE A 261 -18.46 -4.10 3.01
CA ILE A 261 -18.86 -3.06 2.04
C ILE A 261 -19.99 -3.58 1.15
N SER A 262 -19.89 -4.83 0.69
CA SER A 262 -20.91 -5.47 -0.14
C SER A 262 -22.23 -5.66 0.62
N ALA A 263 -22.17 -6.12 1.88
CA ALA A 263 -23.32 -6.25 2.76
C ALA A 263 -24.00 -4.89 3.00
N LEU A 264 -23.23 -3.84 3.31
CA LEU A 264 -23.74 -2.49 3.51
C LEU A 264 -24.36 -1.89 2.23
N ARG A 265 -23.79 -2.18 1.04
CA ARG A 265 -24.37 -1.79 -0.25
C ARG A 265 -25.67 -2.52 -0.55
N ALA A 266 -25.76 -3.80 -0.20
CA ALA A 266 -27.00 -4.57 -0.31
C ALA A 266 -28.08 -3.99 0.62
N ALA A 267 -27.75 -3.73 1.89
CA ALA A 267 -28.65 -3.07 2.84
C ALA A 267 -29.09 -1.68 2.36
N ARG A 268 -28.16 -0.87 1.83
CA ARG A 268 -28.46 0.42 1.22
C ARG A 268 -29.52 0.33 0.12
N ARG A 269 -29.47 -0.70 -0.73
CA ARG A 269 -30.44 -0.90 -1.82
C ARG A 269 -31.80 -1.39 -1.31
N ALA A 270 -31.81 -2.18 -0.24
CA ALA A 270 -33.01 -2.81 0.30
C ALA A 270 -33.77 -1.95 1.32
N VAL A 271 -33.08 -1.05 2.03
CA VAL A 271 -33.67 -0.25 3.12
C VAL A 271 -34.74 0.71 2.60
N ARG A 272 -35.89 0.72 3.28
CA ARG A 272 -37.05 1.57 2.93
C ARG A 272 -37.03 2.93 3.65
N HIS A 273 -36.23 3.07 4.71
CA HIS A 273 -36.11 4.30 5.47
C HIS A 273 -35.28 5.35 4.70
N ALA A 274 -35.90 6.49 4.38
CA ALA A 274 -35.34 7.45 3.42
C ALA A 274 -34.00 8.10 3.83
N ALA A 275 -33.70 8.20 5.13
CA ALA A 275 -32.46 8.82 5.60
C ALA A 275 -31.24 7.88 5.55
N VAL A 276 -31.47 6.56 5.64
CA VAL A 276 -30.38 5.57 5.77
C VAL A 276 -29.49 5.55 4.53
N PRO A 277 -30.01 5.51 3.27
CA PRO A 277 -29.15 5.56 2.08
C PRO A 277 -28.27 6.81 2.06
N LYS A 278 -28.81 7.99 2.37
CA LYS A 278 -28.04 9.25 2.37
C LYS A 278 -26.90 9.25 3.39
N GLN A 279 -27.07 8.55 4.50
CA GLN A 279 -26.03 8.43 5.51
C GLN A 279 -24.99 7.38 5.11
N LEU A 280 -25.40 6.22 4.61
CA LEU A 280 -24.48 5.21 4.09
C LEU A 280 -23.63 5.75 2.92
N ASP A 281 -24.19 6.56 2.02
CA ASP A 281 -23.42 7.26 0.97
C ASP A 281 -22.27 8.09 1.54
N ARG A 282 -22.55 8.83 2.61
CA ARG A 282 -21.55 9.68 3.25
C ARG A 282 -20.47 8.85 3.91
N MET A 283 -20.81 7.68 4.44
CA MET A 283 -19.84 6.77 5.06
C MET A 283 -19.01 6.03 4.00
N PHE A 284 -19.59 5.63 2.86
CA PHE A 284 -18.82 5.00 1.77
C PHE A 284 -17.67 5.87 1.26
N LYS A 285 -17.83 7.20 1.27
CA LYS A 285 -16.74 8.13 0.93
C LYS A 285 -15.51 8.04 1.84
N ARG A 286 -15.65 7.46 3.05
CA ARG A 286 -14.56 7.24 4.01
C ARG A 286 -14.14 5.76 4.07
N ILE A 287 -15.13 4.86 4.05
CA ILE A 287 -14.91 3.39 4.06
C ILE A 287 -14.12 2.94 2.82
N GLU A 288 -14.46 3.43 1.62
CA GLU A 288 -13.81 2.97 0.38
C GLU A 288 -12.33 3.37 0.30
N PRO A 289 -11.94 4.62 0.61
CA PRO A 289 -10.52 4.98 0.77
C PRO A 289 -9.84 4.29 1.95
N ALA A 290 -10.54 3.95 3.03
CA ALA A 290 -9.94 3.22 4.14
C ALA A 290 -9.65 1.74 3.78
N LEU A 291 -10.47 1.10 2.91
CA LEU A 291 -10.20 -0.26 2.40
C LEU A 291 -8.85 -0.30 1.71
N ALA A 292 -8.56 0.80 1.03
CA ALA A 292 -7.30 1.06 0.44
C ALA A 292 -6.18 0.82 1.50
N ASP A 293 -6.23 1.43 2.67
CA ASP A 293 -5.14 1.32 3.65
C ASP A 293 -4.99 -0.06 4.35
N ARG A 294 -5.87 -1.04 4.06
CA ARG A 294 -5.83 -2.43 4.56
C ARG A 294 -5.62 -3.44 3.44
N LEU A 295 -4.41 -3.44 2.93
CA LEU A 295 -3.98 -4.13 1.72
C LEU A 295 -4.21 -5.65 1.74
N GLU A 296 -3.77 -6.31 2.80
CA GLU A 296 -3.87 -7.75 3.02
C GLU A 296 -5.33 -8.26 3.06
N VAL A 297 -6.25 -7.43 3.53
CA VAL A 297 -7.67 -7.72 3.63
C VAL A 297 -8.42 -7.34 2.34
N ALA A 298 -8.11 -6.17 1.78
CA ALA A 298 -8.61 -5.76 0.46
C ALA A 298 -8.20 -6.73 -0.64
N PHE A 299 -7.06 -7.39 -0.45
CA PHE A 299 -6.47 -8.39 -1.32
C PHE A 299 -6.30 -9.73 -0.61
N ARG A 300 -7.31 -10.22 0.12
CA ARG A 300 -7.42 -11.65 0.42
C ARG A 300 -7.43 -12.41 -0.90
N LEU A 301 -6.23 -12.76 -1.33
CA LEU A 301 -5.90 -13.36 -2.59
C LEU A 301 -5.40 -14.75 -2.26
N PRO A 302 -6.21 -15.80 -2.40
CA PRO A 302 -5.63 -17.08 -2.73
C PRO A 302 -4.98 -16.90 -4.12
N ASP A 303 -3.65 -16.95 -4.16
CA ASP A 303 -2.77 -16.85 -5.33
C ASP A 303 -3.18 -15.83 -6.42
N GLY A 304 -2.55 -14.65 -6.39
CA GLY A 304 -2.38 -13.75 -7.54
C GLY A 304 -3.64 -13.08 -8.17
N ARG A 305 -4.87 -13.48 -7.81
CA ARG A 305 -6.11 -13.05 -8.52
C ARG A 305 -7.35 -12.90 -7.63
N VAL A 306 -7.89 -11.68 -7.50
CA VAL A 306 -9.15 -11.43 -6.76
C VAL A 306 -10.26 -11.79 -7.71
N ARG A 307 -11.11 -12.75 -7.36
CA ARG A 307 -12.29 -13.13 -8.16
C ARG A 307 -13.55 -12.67 -7.46
N GLN A 308 -14.33 -11.82 -8.11
CA GLN A 308 -15.60 -11.33 -7.59
C GLN A 308 -16.75 -11.60 -8.56
N ALA A 309 -17.77 -12.34 -8.12
CA ALA A 309 -18.98 -12.56 -8.89
C ALA A 309 -19.84 -11.29 -8.97
N VAL A 310 -20.34 -10.97 -10.16
CA VAL A 310 -21.21 -9.83 -10.46
C VAL A 310 -22.27 -10.28 -11.46
N GLY A 311 -23.42 -10.73 -10.93
CA GLY A 311 -24.43 -11.43 -11.74
C GLY A 311 -23.89 -12.76 -12.26
N GLU A 312 -24.08 -13.04 -13.55
CA GLU A 312 -23.54 -14.23 -14.24
C GLU A 312 -22.06 -14.10 -14.66
N HIS A 313 -21.40 -13.00 -14.29
CA HIS A 313 -20.04 -12.69 -14.70
C HIS A 313 -19.09 -12.65 -13.51
N THR A 314 -17.79 -12.79 -13.76
CA THR A 314 -16.75 -12.69 -12.74
C THR A 314 -15.77 -11.58 -13.10
N ALA A 315 -15.61 -10.60 -12.22
CA ALA A 315 -14.51 -9.65 -12.28
C ALA A 315 -13.25 -10.29 -11.67
N VAL A 316 -12.12 -10.15 -12.35
CA VAL A 316 -10.84 -10.68 -11.88
C VAL A 316 -9.81 -9.55 -11.85
N ILE A 317 -9.30 -9.21 -10.66
CA ILE A 317 -8.17 -8.29 -10.49
C ILE A 317 -6.91 -9.14 -10.29
N SER A 318 -6.01 -9.15 -11.28
CA SER A 318 -4.72 -9.83 -11.20
C SER A 318 -3.67 -8.88 -10.66
N THR A 319 -2.79 -9.35 -9.78
CA THR A 319 -1.57 -8.64 -9.35
C THR A 319 -0.28 -9.28 -9.87
N ASP A 320 -0.40 -10.41 -10.58
CA ASP A 320 0.69 -11.02 -11.34
C ASP A 320 1.13 -10.07 -12.46
N GLY A 321 2.39 -9.63 -12.47
CA GLY A 321 2.80 -8.60 -13.42
C GLY A 321 2.48 -7.18 -12.93
N GLY A 322 1.56 -6.53 -13.63
CA GLY A 322 0.92 -5.28 -13.19
C GLY A 322 -0.53 -5.55 -12.78
N VAL A 323 -1.21 -4.53 -12.25
CA VAL A 323 -2.62 -4.70 -11.86
C VAL A 323 -3.52 -4.67 -13.09
N GLU A 324 -4.22 -5.77 -13.37
CA GLU A 324 -5.20 -5.85 -14.46
C GLU A 324 -6.59 -6.19 -13.93
N LEU A 325 -7.58 -5.33 -14.21
CA LEU A 325 -9.01 -5.67 -14.04
C LEU A 325 -9.56 -6.28 -15.34
N SER A 326 -9.94 -7.55 -15.27
CA SER A 326 -10.53 -8.31 -16.36
C SER A 326 -11.93 -8.83 -16.02
N TRP A 327 -12.70 -9.21 -17.05
CA TRP A 327 -14.07 -9.72 -16.91
C TRP A 327 -14.21 -11.07 -17.58
N TRP A 328 -14.96 -11.98 -16.95
CA TRP A 328 -15.08 -13.37 -17.36
C TRP A 328 -16.54 -13.83 -17.32
N HIS A 329 -16.86 -14.81 -18.16
CA HIS A 329 -18.12 -15.56 -18.13
C HIS A 329 -17.79 -17.05 -18.22
N GLY A 330 -17.94 -17.78 -17.11
CA GLY A 330 -17.27 -19.08 -16.94
C GLY A 330 -15.76 -18.94 -17.13
N ASP A 331 -15.16 -19.81 -17.94
CA ASP A 331 -13.72 -19.82 -18.23
C ASP A 331 -13.30 -18.88 -19.37
N ARG A 332 -14.21 -18.04 -19.90
CA ARG A 332 -13.91 -17.16 -21.04
C ARG A 332 -13.64 -15.71 -20.60
N LYS A 333 -12.43 -15.22 -20.86
CA LYS A 333 -12.07 -13.79 -20.73
C LYS A 333 -12.81 -12.95 -21.78
N LEU A 334 -13.40 -11.85 -21.34
CA LEU A 334 -14.16 -10.89 -22.14
C LEU A 334 -13.30 -9.65 -22.47
N LYS A 335 -13.62 -8.96 -23.57
CA LYS A 335 -12.87 -7.78 -24.03
C LYS A 335 -13.05 -6.53 -23.16
N GLY A 336 -13.97 -6.56 -22.20
CA GLY A 336 -14.24 -5.44 -21.31
C GLY A 336 -15.47 -5.68 -20.44
N VAL A 337 -15.91 -4.65 -19.74
CA VAL A 337 -17.07 -4.73 -18.84
C VAL A 337 -18.32 -5.12 -19.65
N PRO A 338 -19.00 -6.24 -19.33
CA PRO A 338 -20.22 -6.69 -19.99
C PRO A 338 -21.32 -5.64 -19.95
N ALA A 339 -22.16 -5.58 -20.99
CA ALA A 339 -23.26 -4.61 -21.08
C ALA A 339 -24.29 -4.78 -19.96
N ALA A 340 -24.66 -6.04 -19.65
CA ALA A 340 -25.57 -6.36 -18.55
C ALA A 340 -25.03 -5.86 -17.20
N VAL A 341 -23.76 -6.17 -16.90
CA VAL A 341 -23.08 -5.70 -15.68
C VAL A 341 -23.03 -4.17 -15.60
N ARG A 342 -22.75 -3.48 -16.72
CA ARG A 342 -22.69 -2.01 -16.74
C ARG A 342 -24.05 -1.37 -16.45
N ARG A 343 -25.14 -2.03 -16.84
CA ARG A 343 -26.51 -1.56 -16.64
C ARG A 343 -27.05 -1.91 -15.25
N GLU A 344 -26.81 -3.12 -14.78
CA GLU A 344 -27.40 -3.68 -13.56
C GLU A 344 -26.54 -3.47 -12.32
N HIS A 345 -25.22 -3.34 -12.50
CA HIS A 345 -24.23 -3.19 -11.42
C HIS A 345 -23.23 -2.04 -11.64
N PRO A 346 -23.66 -0.82 -12.02
CA PRO A 346 -22.73 0.30 -12.33
C PRO A 346 -21.85 0.70 -11.14
N GLU A 347 -22.39 0.68 -9.92
CA GLU A 347 -21.64 1.00 -8.70
C GLU A 347 -20.58 -0.06 -8.35
N GLU A 348 -20.79 -1.31 -8.77
CA GLU A 348 -19.83 -2.38 -8.55
C GLU A 348 -18.67 -2.28 -9.55
N VAL A 349 -18.97 -1.99 -10.81
CA VAL A 349 -17.94 -1.67 -11.82
C VAL A 349 -17.09 -0.49 -11.38
N LYS A 350 -17.70 0.56 -10.83
CA LYS A 350 -16.99 1.74 -10.33
C LYS A 350 -16.06 1.37 -9.16
N ARG A 351 -16.56 0.61 -8.18
CA ARG A 351 -15.77 0.11 -7.05
C ARG A 351 -14.58 -0.72 -7.49
N LEU A 352 -14.79 -1.68 -8.38
CA LEU A 352 -13.74 -2.57 -8.88
C LEU A 352 -12.64 -1.81 -9.65
N ARG A 353 -13.02 -0.80 -10.44
CA ARG A 353 -12.06 0.09 -11.11
C ARG A 353 -11.24 0.90 -10.12
N GLU A 354 -11.89 1.45 -9.11
CA GLU A 354 -11.21 2.22 -8.08
C GLU A 354 -10.28 1.33 -7.24
N LEU A 355 -10.72 0.12 -6.89
CA LEU A 355 -9.89 -0.88 -6.22
C LEU A 355 -8.65 -1.24 -7.06
N ALA A 356 -8.81 -1.52 -8.35
CA ALA A 356 -7.68 -1.79 -9.24
C ALA A 356 -6.71 -0.60 -9.35
N LYS A 357 -7.24 0.63 -9.42
CA LYS A 357 -6.42 1.86 -9.45
C LYS A 357 -5.62 2.04 -8.15
N GLN A 358 -6.25 1.83 -7.00
CA GLN A 358 -5.61 1.92 -5.69
C GLN A 358 -4.56 0.82 -5.51
N ALA A 359 -4.85 -0.41 -5.93
CA ALA A 359 -3.90 -1.52 -5.96
C ALA A 359 -2.66 -1.15 -6.76
N GLN A 360 -2.86 -0.63 -7.98
CA GLN A 360 -1.77 -0.22 -8.87
C GLN A 360 -0.93 0.90 -8.24
N GLN A 361 -1.58 1.92 -7.66
CA GLN A 361 -0.88 3.02 -7.00
C GLN A 361 -0.01 2.51 -5.85
N ARG A 362 -0.51 1.59 -5.03
CA ARG A 362 0.28 1.02 -3.93
C ARG A 362 1.40 0.11 -4.38
N GLN A 363 1.17 -0.73 -5.38
CA GLN A 363 2.23 -1.55 -5.96
C GLN A 363 3.36 -0.67 -6.48
N THR A 364 3.03 0.44 -7.15
CA THR A 364 4.00 1.44 -7.61
C THR A 364 4.72 2.12 -6.44
N THR A 365 4.00 2.55 -5.39
CA THR A 365 4.61 3.17 -4.20
C THR A 365 5.56 2.23 -3.49
N LEU A 366 5.16 0.98 -3.24
CA LEU A 366 6.00 -0.03 -2.62
C LEU A 366 7.24 -0.32 -3.47
N SER A 367 7.06 -0.51 -4.79
CA SER A 367 8.18 -0.76 -5.71
C SER A 367 9.19 0.39 -5.70
N ARG A 368 8.72 1.65 -5.70
CA ARG A 368 9.57 2.84 -5.59
C ARG A 368 10.30 2.93 -4.25
N ALA A 369 9.63 2.60 -3.15
CA ALA A 369 10.24 2.60 -1.82
C ALA A 369 11.32 1.52 -1.69
N LEU A 370 11.06 0.32 -2.21
CA LEU A 370 12.02 -0.77 -2.29
C LEU A 370 13.23 -0.38 -3.15
N GLU A 371 13.00 0.14 -4.36
CA GLU A 371 14.09 0.57 -5.26
C GLU A 371 14.95 1.68 -4.63
N ALA A 372 14.34 2.66 -3.94
CA ALA A 372 15.08 3.70 -3.24
C ALA A 372 16.00 3.14 -2.13
N GLY A 373 15.68 1.96 -1.59
CA GLY A 373 16.46 1.28 -0.56
C GLY A 373 17.84 0.78 -1.00
N TYR A 374 18.16 0.72 -2.31
CA TYR A 374 19.44 0.20 -2.80
C TYR A 374 20.68 0.91 -2.24
N THR A 375 20.55 2.22 -2.05
CA THR A 375 21.63 3.07 -1.54
C THR A 375 21.66 3.15 -0.01
N SER A 376 20.64 2.64 0.67
CA SER A 376 20.52 2.71 2.13
C SER A 376 21.45 1.71 2.81
N GLU A 377 22.19 2.17 3.82
CA GLU A 377 22.98 1.28 4.69
C GLU A 377 22.10 0.54 5.69
N THR A 378 20.98 1.15 6.11
CA THR A 378 19.99 0.51 6.99
C THR A 378 18.86 -0.07 6.15
N ALA A 379 18.72 -1.40 6.19
CA ALA A 379 17.59 -2.07 5.59
C ALA A 379 16.30 -1.73 6.38
N PRO A 380 15.22 -1.25 5.71
CA PRO A 380 13.88 -1.26 6.28
C PRO A 380 13.51 -2.65 6.83
N PRO A 381 12.52 -2.76 7.71
CA PRO A 381 12.05 -4.05 8.22
C PRO A 381 11.27 -4.84 7.15
N TYR A 382 11.97 -5.29 6.09
CA TYR A 382 11.41 -5.97 4.91
C TYR A 382 10.54 -7.18 5.27
N ARG A 383 10.75 -7.79 6.44
CA ARG A 383 9.92 -8.83 7.05
C ARG A 383 8.41 -8.56 7.01
N GLN A 384 7.98 -7.30 7.11
CA GLN A 384 6.55 -6.96 7.07
C GLN A 384 5.92 -7.15 5.67
N LEU A 385 6.73 -7.48 4.67
CA LEU A 385 6.35 -7.64 3.28
C LEU A 385 6.45 -9.11 2.80
N GLU A 386 6.61 -10.07 3.72
CA GLU A 386 6.58 -11.49 3.42
C GLU A 386 5.24 -11.89 2.77
N GLY A 387 5.29 -12.73 1.73
CA GLY A 387 4.12 -13.16 0.97
C GLY A 387 3.47 -12.07 0.09
N HIS A 388 4.10 -10.88 -0.02
CA HIS A 388 3.59 -9.83 -0.89
C HIS A 388 3.99 -10.11 -2.37
N PRO A 389 3.09 -10.02 -3.36
CA PRO A 389 3.40 -10.35 -4.76
C PRO A 389 4.56 -9.57 -5.39
N VAL A 390 4.88 -8.39 -4.85
CA VAL A 390 6.05 -7.59 -5.26
C VAL A 390 7.35 -8.23 -4.78
N THR A 391 7.41 -8.73 -3.54
CA THR A 391 8.64 -9.26 -2.94
C THR A 391 9.00 -10.62 -3.51
N ASP A 392 8.02 -11.44 -3.86
CA ASP A 392 8.20 -12.77 -4.50
C ASP A 392 8.88 -12.71 -5.86
N ARG A 393 8.85 -11.54 -6.52
CA ARG A 393 9.39 -11.32 -7.87
C ARG A 393 10.72 -10.57 -7.87
N LEU A 394 11.26 -10.32 -6.68
CA LEU A 394 12.55 -9.69 -6.47
C LEU A 394 13.56 -10.72 -5.96
N ILE A 395 14.82 -10.45 -6.25
CA ILE A 395 15.98 -11.20 -5.76
C ILE A 395 16.43 -10.53 -4.47
N TRP A 396 16.59 -11.31 -3.41
CA TRP A 396 16.95 -10.87 -2.08
C TRP A 396 18.28 -11.48 -1.67
N GLU A 397 19.10 -10.73 -0.94
CA GLU A 397 20.31 -11.24 -0.31
C GLU A 397 20.04 -11.46 1.19
N PHE A 398 20.34 -12.67 1.67
CA PHE A 398 20.23 -13.06 3.07
C PHE A 398 21.61 -13.29 3.65
N GLU A 399 21.88 -12.75 4.83
CA GLU A 399 23.13 -12.98 5.55
C GLU A 399 23.11 -14.37 6.21
N VAL A 400 23.68 -15.36 5.52
CA VAL A 400 23.71 -16.76 5.99
C VAL A 400 24.77 -17.00 7.07
N SER A 401 25.76 -16.11 7.16
CA SER A 401 26.74 -15.99 8.24
C SER A 401 27.36 -14.59 8.18
N PRO A 402 27.95 -14.03 9.25
CA PRO A 402 28.46 -12.66 9.27
C PRO A 402 29.35 -12.34 8.04
N GLY A 403 28.91 -11.37 7.23
CA GLY A 403 29.57 -10.91 6.01
C GLY A 403 29.35 -11.79 4.76
N VAL A 404 28.69 -12.95 4.88
CA VAL A 404 28.42 -13.87 3.77
C VAL A 404 26.94 -13.77 3.38
N TRP A 405 26.71 -13.23 2.18
CA TRP A 405 25.38 -13.00 1.63
C TRP A 405 25.05 -14.03 0.56
N ARG A 406 23.82 -14.53 0.57
CA ARG A 406 23.30 -15.44 -0.47
C ARG A 406 22.07 -14.82 -1.13
N ALA A 407 22.10 -14.77 -2.46
CA ALA A 407 20.99 -14.31 -3.27
C ALA A 407 19.94 -15.43 -3.46
N GLU A 408 18.67 -15.14 -3.23
CA GLU A 408 17.54 -16.04 -3.50
C GLU A 408 16.34 -15.27 -4.10
N LEU A 409 15.50 -15.95 -4.88
CA LEU A 409 14.29 -15.36 -5.46
C LEU A 409 13.14 -15.41 -4.46
N GLY A 410 12.47 -14.29 -4.27
CA GLY A 410 11.37 -14.15 -3.34
C GLY A 410 11.83 -14.00 -1.90
N LEU A 411 10.99 -13.37 -1.09
CA LEU A 411 11.30 -13.14 0.32
C LEU A 411 10.86 -14.37 1.12
N THR A 412 11.74 -15.38 1.20
CA THR A 412 11.31 -16.75 1.51
C THR A 412 11.72 -17.35 2.87
N LEU A 413 12.60 -16.76 3.72
CA LEU A 413 12.98 -17.21 5.11
C LEU A 413 14.18 -16.38 5.71
N PRO A 414 14.69 -16.56 6.97
CA PRO A 414 14.17 -16.34 8.35
C PRO A 414 14.70 -15.02 9.01
N ASP A 415 14.67 -14.89 10.36
CA ASP A 415 15.09 -13.77 11.26
C ASP A 415 16.58 -13.31 11.15
N VAL A 416 17.12 -13.24 9.93
CA VAL A 416 18.49 -12.78 9.60
C VAL A 416 18.45 -11.44 8.86
N PRO A 417 19.55 -10.67 8.84
CA PRO A 417 19.64 -9.48 8.01
C PRO A 417 19.38 -9.79 6.54
N VAL A 418 18.49 -9.00 5.94
CA VAL A 418 18.06 -9.13 4.53
C VAL A 418 18.17 -7.80 3.83
N ARG A 419 18.62 -7.82 2.57
CA ARG A 419 18.68 -6.64 1.70
C ARG A 419 18.30 -7.01 0.27
N LEU A 420 18.02 -6.00 -0.56
CA LEU A 420 17.80 -6.22 -1.99
C LEU A 420 19.11 -6.59 -2.68
N TRP A 421 19.07 -7.62 -3.53
CA TRP A 421 20.21 -7.97 -4.38
C TRP A 421 20.47 -6.88 -5.43
N HIS A 422 21.74 -6.56 -5.68
CA HIS A 422 22.12 -5.55 -6.68
C HIS A 422 23.33 -6.05 -7.51
N PRO A 423 23.34 -5.88 -8.85
CA PRO A 423 24.39 -6.42 -9.71
C PRO A 423 25.79 -5.86 -9.41
N ALA A 424 25.89 -4.63 -8.91
CA ALA A 424 27.19 -4.07 -8.49
C ALA A 424 27.84 -4.78 -7.29
N ARG A 425 27.12 -5.68 -6.59
CA ARG A 425 27.65 -6.53 -5.52
C ARG A 425 27.89 -7.98 -5.96
N ALA A 426 27.53 -8.33 -7.19
CA ALA A 426 27.54 -9.69 -7.69
C ALA A 426 28.63 -9.88 -8.75
N SER A 427 29.07 -11.13 -8.93
CA SER A 427 29.95 -11.50 -10.05
C SER A 427 29.21 -11.42 -11.39
N VAL A 428 29.96 -11.32 -12.49
CA VAL A 428 29.39 -11.33 -13.85
C VAL A 428 28.61 -12.62 -14.12
N GLU A 429 29.12 -13.74 -13.61
CA GLU A 429 28.51 -15.06 -13.71
C GLU A 429 27.17 -15.12 -12.97
N GLU A 430 27.11 -14.58 -11.75
CA GLU A 430 25.88 -14.52 -10.96
C GLU A 430 24.83 -13.59 -11.61
N VAL A 431 25.26 -12.43 -12.12
CA VAL A 431 24.35 -11.54 -12.87
C VAL A 431 23.78 -12.25 -14.09
N ARG A 432 24.61 -12.98 -14.85
CA ARG A 432 24.16 -13.77 -16.00
C ARG A 432 23.14 -14.84 -15.57
N ALA A 433 23.42 -15.58 -14.50
CA ALA A 433 22.53 -16.62 -13.99
C ALA A 433 21.16 -16.05 -13.57
N TRP A 434 21.13 -14.90 -12.89
CA TRP A 434 19.87 -14.25 -12.52
C TRP A 434 19.08 -13.75 -13.72
N ARG A 435 19.74 -13.23 -14.76
CA ARG A 435 19.08 -12.84 -16.02
C ARG A 435 18.44 -14.05 -16.71
N GLU A 436 19.08 -15.22 -16.66
CA GLU A 436 18.53 -16.48 -17.16
C GLU A 436 17.30 -16.92 -16.36
N VAL A 437 17.38 -16.91 -15.03
CA VAL A 437 16.22 -17.22 -14.16
C VAL A 437 15.03 -16.30 -14.44
N VAL A 438 15.27 -14.99 -14.57
CA VAL A 438 14.24 -13.99 -14.89
C VAL A 438 13.59 -14.28 -16.25
N GLN A 439 14.39 -14.68 -17.23
CA GLN A 439 13.92 -14.98 -18.58
C GLN A 439 13.15 -16.31 -18.67
N ASP A 440 13.67 -17.37 -18.06
CA ASP A 440 13.11 -18.72 -18.12
C ASP A 440 11.79 -18.83 -17.37
N LYS A 441 11.66 -18.10 -16.25
CA LYS A 441 10.42 -18.01 -15.48
C LYS A 441 9.43 -17.00 -16.03
N GLU A 442 9.77 -16.27 -17.10
CA GLU A 442 9.01 -15.11 -17.60
C GLU A 442 8.63 -14.15 -16.46
N LEU A 443 9.60 -13.95 -15.55
CA LEU A 443 9.43 -13.20 -14.33
C LEU A 443 9.60 -11.70 -14.60
N ARG A 444 8.49 -10.97 -14.75
CA ARG A 444 8.60 -9.50 -14.85
C ARG A 444 9.02 -8.98 -13.47
N GLN A 445 10.11 -8.24 -13.36
CA GLN A 445 10.48 -7.67 -12.05
C GLN A 445 9.71 -6.35 -11.80
N PRO A 446 9.34 -6.01 -10.56
CA PRO A 446 8.67 -4.74 -10.22
C PRO A 446 9.45 -3.49 -10.67
N PHE A 447 10.78 -3.58 -10.66
CA PHE A 447 11.73 -2.63 -11.24
C PHE A 447 12.92 -3.43 -11.81
N LYS A 448 13.73 -2.81 -12.68
CA LYS A 448 14.95 -3.46 -13.20
C LYS A 448 15.89 -3.81 -12.06
N GLN A 449 16.14 -5.10 -11.87
CA GLN A 449 17.10 -5.62 -10.89
C GLN A 449 18.16 -6.51 -11.56
N ALA A 450 17.79 -7.66 -12.13
CA ALA A 450 18.75 -8.53 -12.85
C ALA A 450 19.33 -7.85 -14.11
N PHE A 451 18.49 -7.08 -14.79
CA PHE A 451 18.85 -6.24 -15.93
C PHE A 451 19.11 -4.79 -15.50
N ARG A 452 19.65 -4.56 -14.30
CA ARG A 452 20.00 -3.22 -13.85
C ARG A 452 21.40 -2.85 -14.35
N GLU A 453 21.50 -1.65 -14.91
CA GLU A 453 22.75 -1.02 -15.35
C GLU A 453 23.66 -0.72 -14.15
N VAL A 454 24.97 -0.91 -14.31
CA VAL A 454 25.98 -0.59 -13.28
C VAL A 454 26.95 0.44 -13.85
N TYR A 455 27.14 1.56 -13.16
CA TYR A 455 28.08 2.61 -13.56
C TYR A 455 29.24 2.62 -12.59
N LEU A 456 30.43 2.33 -13.11
CA LEU A 456 31.68 2.43 -12.37
C LEU A 456 32.29 3.82 -12.58
N LEU A 457 33.06 4.26 -11.59
CA LEU A 457 33.91 5.45 -11.71
C LEU A 457 34.97 5.19 -12.79
N THR A 458 35.13 6.12 -13.73
CA THR A 458 36.12 6.00 -14.80
C THR A 458 37.40 6.77 -14.46
N PRO A 459 38.55 6.45 -15.09
CA PRO A 459 39.78 7.22 -14.91
C PRO A 459 39.61 8.72 -15.21
N ALA A 460 38.80 9.06 -16.22
CA ALA A 460 38.50 10.47 -16.54
C ALA A 460 37.76 11.18 -15.39
N GLU A 461 36.92 10.47 -14.65
CA GLU A 461 36.21 11.01 -13.49
C GLU A 461 37.09 11.06 -12.23
N GLU A 462 38.09 10.20 -12.12
CA GLU A 462 39.15 10.32 -11.11
C GLU A 462 40.01 11.57 -11.36
N GLU A 463 40.28 11.90 -12.63
CA GLU A 463 41.02 13.10 -13.03
C GLU A 463 40.23 14.40 -12.80
N THR A 464 38.94 14.43 -13.11
CA THR A 464 38.09 15.62 -12.89
C THR A 464 37.80 15.90 -11.42
N GLY A 465 37.93 14.88 -10.56
CA GLY A 465 37.91 15.02 -9.11
C GLY A 465 36.51 15.10 -8.52
N ASP A 466 35.80 16.22 -8.67
CA ASP A 466 34.56 16.51 -7.94
C ASP A 466 33.27 16.50 -8.79
N HIS A 467 33.40 16.25 -10.09
CA HIS A 467 32.28 16.21 -11.03
C HIS A 467 32.53 15.22 -12.17
N SER A 468 31.45 14.69 -12.75
CA SER A 468 31.48 13.85 -13.94
C SER A 468 30.97 14.64 -15.15
N ASN A 469 31.71 14.54 -16.25
CA ASN A 469 31.33 15.10 -17.55
C ASN A 469 30.61 14.07 -18.46
N ARG A 470 30.22 12.90 -17.93
CA ARG A 470 29.72 11.79 -18.76
C ARG A 470 28.42 12.10 -19.52
N PHE A 471 27.62 13.03 -19.01
CA PHE A 471 26.33 13.39 -19.56
C PHE A 471 26.23 14.88 -19.90
N VAL A 472 27.35 15.56 -20.14
CA VAL A 472 27.33 16.96 -20.60
C VAL A 472 26.88 17.04 -22.06
N ASP A 473 26.32 18.19 -22.43
CA ASP A 473 26.01 18.58 -23.81
C ASP A 473 24.94 17.71 -24.50
N HIS A 474 24.05 17.05 -23.72
CA HIS A 474 22.87 16.40 -24.30
C HIS A 474 21.70 17.36 -24.43
N VAL A 475 21.24 17.57 -25.67
CA VAL A 475 20.03 18.35 -25.94
C VAL A 475 18.79 17.47 -25.76
N VAL A 476 17.89 17.92 -24.90
CA VAL A 476 16.73 17.17 -24.42
C VAL A 476 15.44 18.00 -24.45
N ASP A 477 14.29 17.34 -24.63
CA ASP A 477 12.97 17.94 -24.41
C ASP A 477 12.80 18.27 -22.92
N TYR A 478 12.67 19.55 -22.62
CA TYR A 478 12.70 20.02 -21.24
C TYR A 478 11.49 19.57 -20.42
N ARG A 479 10.31 19.47 -21.04
CA ARG A 479 9.09 19.03 -20.36
C ARG A 479 9.16 17.55 -20.02
N ARG A 480 9.69 16.73 -20.94
CA ARG A 480 9.94 15.31 -20.69
C ARG A 480 11.01 15.11 -19.62
N LEU A 481 12.12 15.83 -19.68
CA LEU A 481 13.18 15.80 -18.68
C LEU A 481 12.62 16.04 -17.26
N ARG A 482 11.81 17.10 -17.10
CA ARG A 482 11.18 17.43 -15.82
C ARG A 482 10.19 16.39 -15.31
N ALA A 483 9.41 15.79 -16.22
CA ALA A 483 8.50 14.72 -15.83
C ALA A 483 9.30 13.54 -15.25
N LEU A 484 10.43 13.19 -15.87
CA LEU A 484 11.32 12.14 -15.39
C LEU A 484 11.97 12.47 -14.05
N PHE A 485 12.40 13.73 -13.83
CA PHE A 485 12.90 14.16 -12.52
C PHE A 485 11.87 13.88 -11.42
N LYS A 486 10.64 14.33 -11.62
CA LYS A 486 9.55 14.11 -10.67
C LYS A 486 9.28 12.62 -10.45
N ASP A 487 9.28 11.81 -11.51
CA ASP A 487 9.01 10.37 -11.43
C ASP A 487 10.11 9.58 -10.72
N ARG A 488 11.37 10.04 -10.81
CA ARG A 488 12.54 9.43 -10.14
C ARG A 488 12.88 10.06 -8.79
N GLY A 489 12.07 11.01 -8.31
CA GLY A 489 12.26 11.66 -7.01
C GLY A 489 13.38 12.71 -6.97
N TRP A 490 13.78 13.24 -8.13
CA TRP A 490 14.65 14.41 -8.24
C TRP A 490 13.84 15.69 -8.10
N GLN A 491 14.37 16.64 -7.34
CA GLN A 491 13.81 17.96 -7.13
C GLN A 491 14.51 18.96 -8.03
N SER A 492 13.74 19.80 -8.73
CA SER A 492 14.27 20.86 -9.60
C SER A 492 13.26 21.98 -9.76
N ASN A 493 13.70 23.23 -9.66
CA ASN A 493 12.87 24.42 -9.87
C ASN A 493 12.63 24.67 -11.34
N PHE A 494 11.36 24.90 -11.75
CA PHE A 494 11.02 25.21 -13.14
C PHE A 494 11.84 26.39 -13.64
N MET A 495 12.54 26.22 -14.77
CA MET A 495 13.33 27.28 -15.37
C MET A 495 12.53 28.02 -16.43
N GLY A 496 12.77 29.32 -16.55
CA GLY A 496 12.23 30.14 -17.62
C GLY A 496 12.43 31.63 -17.41
N PRO A 497 11.87 32.48 -18.29
CA PRO A 497 12.29 33.86 -18.48
C PRO A 497 11.76 34.85 -17.43
N TRP A 498 11.31 34.40 -16.26
CA TRP A 498 10.92 35.27 -15.15
C TRP A 498 12.10 35.53 -14.20
N ASP A 499 11.96 36.54 -13.34
CA ASP A 499 12.99 36.92 -12.37
C ASP A 499 13.31 35.76 -11.40
N GLY A 500 14.59 35.44 -11.24
CA GLY A 500 15.08 34.26 -10.53
C GLY A 500 14.77 32.91 -11.20
N GLY A 501 14.15 32.90 -12.38
CA GLY A 501 13.76 31.69 -13.12
C GLY A 501 14.93 30.94 -13.77
N TYR A 502 16.13 31.50 -13.75
CA TYR A 502 17.36 30.82 -14.18
C TYR A 502 18.25 30.39 -12.99
N ASP A 503 17.88 30.78 -11.76
CA ASP A 503 18.65 30.48 -10.56
C ASP A 503 18.24 29.13 -9.96
N ASN A 504 19.22 28.31 -9.56
CA ASN A 504 18.98 27.01 -8.90
C ASN A 504 18.07 26.07 -9.71
N GLY A 505 18.26 26.03 -11.03
CA GLY A 505 17.55 25.11 -11.92
C GLY A 505 17.92 23.64 -11.72
N ASP A 506 19.13 23.36 -11.21
CA ASP A 506 19.69 22.01 -11.12
C ASP A 506 18.72 20.99 -10.52
N ALA A 507 18.79 19.77 -11.05
CA ALA A 507 18.06 18.66 -10.50
C ALA A 507 18.87 18.02 -9.38
N ARG A 508 18.26 17.78 -8.23
CA ARG A 508 18.91 17.21 -7.05
C ARG A 508 18.14 16.02 -6.51
N ARG A 509 18.83 14.94 -6.13
CA ARG A 509 18.24 13.80 -5.44
C ARG A 509 19.06 13.43 -4.22
N VAL A 510 18.37 13.24 -3.09
CA VAL A 510 18.97 12.74 -1.85
C VAL A 510 18.89 11.22 -1.83
N LEU A 511 20.01 10.57 -1.49
CA LEU A 511 20.26 9.13 -1.52
C LEU A 511 20.87 8.66 -0.19
N ALA A 512 21.00 7.34 -0.03
CA ALA A 512 21.67 6.70 1.10
C ALA A 512 21.15 7.19 2.47
N GLY A 513 19.83 7.09 2.67
CA GLY A 513 19.21 7.46 3.94
C GLY A 513 19.33 8.94 4.32
N GLY A 514 19.66 9.83 3.37
CA GLY A 514 19.80 11.26 3.63
C GLY A 514 21.24 11.78 3.64
N GLN A 515 22.24 10.91 3.45
CA GLN A 515 23.65 11.26 3.63
C GLN A 515 24.32 11.83 2.38
N TRP A 516 23.78 11.54 1.20
CA TRP A 516 24.36 11.92 -0.08
C TRP A 516 23.34 12.64 -0.95
N ARG A 517 23.78 13.66 -1.69
CA ARG A 517 22.98 14.37 -2.67
C ARG A 517 23.69 14.33 -4.02
N ALA A 518 23.04 13.75 -5.02
CA ALA A 518 23.47 13.88 -6.40
C ALA A 518 22.80 15.10 -7.02
N THR A 519 23.54 15.82 -7.86
CA THR A 519 23.04 16.97 -8.62
C THR A 519 23.38 16.80 -10.09
N LEU A 520 22.40 17.05 -10.95
CA LEU A 520 22.58 17.18 -12.40
C LEU A 520 22.30 18.63 -12.78
N ASP A 521 23.32 19.29 -13.31
CA ASP A 521 23.21 20.62 -13.87
C ASP A 521 22.45 20.53 -15.20
N HIS A 522 21.64 21.54 -15.50
CA HIS A 522 21.05 21.69 -16.83
C HIS A 522 20.68 23.15 -17.06
N HIS A 523 20.75 23.58 -18.32
CA HIS A 523 20.40 24.92 -18.74
C HIS A 523 19.37 24.87 -19.86
N LEU A 524 18.54 25.90 -19.93
CA LEU A 524 17.65 26.05 -21.08
C LEU A 524 18.51 26.35 -22.30
N TYR A 525 18.42 25.48 -23.31
CA TYR A 525 19.10 25.68 -24.58
C TYR A 525 18.38 26.76 -25.39
N ASP A 526 17.05 26.62 -25.47
CA ASP A 526 16.16 27.63 -26.00
C ASP A 526 14.77 27.47 -25.34
N TYR A 527 14.33 28.52 -24.63
CA TYR A 527 13.05 28.51 -23.92
C TYR A 527 11.85 28.47 -24.87
N GLU A 528 11.95 29.11 -26.04
CA GLU A 528 10.86 29.17 -27.03
C GLU A 528 10.66 27.81 -27.69
N ASP A 529 11.76 27.10 -27.97
CA ASP A 529 11.73 25.77 -28.56
C ASP A 529 11.43 24.66 -27.53
N GLY A 530 11.55 24.95 -26.23
CA GLY A 530 11.25 24.00 -25.15
C GLY A 530 12.34 22.95 -24.91
N TYR A 531 13.59 23.25 -25.25
CA TYR A 531 14.74 22.36 -25.06
C TYR A 531 15.64 22.80 -23.91
N ALA A 532 16.29 21.82 -23.28
CA ALA A 532 17.36 22.03 -22.33
C ALA A 532 18.60 21.26 -22.78
N GLU A 533 19.74 21.64 -22.23
CA GLU A 533 21.02 20.96 -22.39
C GLU A 533 21.49 20.51 -21.01
N THR A 534 21.94 19.26 -20.91
CA THR A 534 22.45 18.70 -19.66
C THR A 534 23.88 19.13 -19.41
N GLY A 535 24.23 19.35 -18.14
CA GLY A 535 25.55 19.76 -17.69
C GLY A 535 26.23 18.70 -16.83
N GLN A 536 27.07 19.17 -15.91
CA GLN A 536 27.90 18.31 -15.07
C GLN A 536 27.06 17.59 -14.01
N VAL A 537 27.59 16.45 -13.56
CA VAL A 537 27.05 15.71 -12.43
C VAL A 537 27.99 15.83 -11.25
N HIS A 538 27.48 16.20 -10.08
CA HIS A 538 28.28 16.32 -8.88
C HIS A 538 27.58 15.74 -7.65
N PHE A 539 28.34 15.47 -6.60
CA PHE A 539 27.85 14.86 -5.38
C PHE A 539 28.25 15.66 -4.16
N ASP A 540 27.31 15.85 -3.25
CA ASP A 540 27.54 16.46 -1.96
C ASP A 540 27.27 15.45 -0.84
N ARG A 541 28.09 15.49 0.21
CA ARG A 541 27.89 14.73 1.44
C ARG A 541 27.30 15.62 2.52
N LEU A 542 26.35 15.09 3.30
CA LEU A 542 25.81 15.77 4.46
C LEU A 542 26.75 15.57 5.66
N THR A 543 27.36 16.65 6.14
CA THR A 543 28.21 16.67 7.34
C THR A 543 27.80 17.84 8.23
N GLU A 544 27.62 17.58 9.53
CA GLU A 544 27.24 18.61 10.52
C GLU A 544 26.00 19.45 10.12
N GLY A 545 25.03 18.81 9.46
CA GLY A 545 23.78 19.45 9.04
C GLY A 545 23.89 20.32 7.78
N SER A 546 25.02 20.32 7.08
CA SER A 546 25.18 21.06 5.82
C SER A 546 25.83 20.21 4.72
N TRP A 547 25.51 20.55 3.46
CA TRP A 547 25.96 19.83 2.28
C TRP A 547 27.34 20.33 1.84
N HIS A 548 28.29 19.41 1.67
CA HIS A 548 29.65 19.71 1.27
C HIS A 548 29.99 18.95 0.00
N ARG A 549 30.58 19.63 -0.99
CA ARG A 549 31.05 18.99 -2.23
C ARG A 549 32.05 17.90 -1.90
N ALA A 550 31.82 16.70 -2.43
CA ALA A 550 32.70 15.55 -2.25
C ALA A 550 33.47 15.25 -3.54
N THR A 551 34.63 14.62 -3.40
CA THR A 551 35.32 14.03 -4.55
C THR A 551 34.58 12.77 -4.99
N LEU A 552 34.55 12.48 -6.28
CA LEU A 552 33.85 11.30 -6.82
C LEU A 552 34.40 9.99 -6.25
N THR A 553 35.69 9.95 -5.90
CA THR A 553 36.33 8.79 -5.24
C THR A 553 35.82 8.52 -3.82
N GLU A 554 35.20 9.52 -3.15
CA GLU A 554 34.59 9.34 -1.83
C GLU A 554 33.14 8.89 -1.90
N VAL A 555 32.49 9.00 -3.07
CA VAL A 555 31.09 8.63 -3.26
C VAL A 555 30.96 7.09 -3.21
N PRO A 556 30.07 6.52 -2.38
CA PRO A 556 29.84 5.08 -2.39
C PRO A 556 29.44 4.59 -3.78
N ALA A 557 30.04 3.48 -4.25
CA ALA A 557 29.85 2.99 -5.61
C ALA A 557 28.37 2.80 -6.00
N LEU A 558 27.52 2.38 -5.06
CA LEU A 558 26.08 2.26 -5.29
C LEU A 558 25.39 3.62 -5.40
N VAL A 559 25.77 4.61 -4.60
CA VAL A 559 25.22 5.98 -4.71
C VAL A 559 25.57 6.56 -6.07
N PHE A 560 26.82 6.42 -6.50
CA PHE A 560 27.27 6.85 -7.82
C PHE A 560 26.51 6.12 -8.92
N SER A 561 26.49 4.78 -8.88
CA SER A 561 25.83 3.97 -9.90
C SER A 561 24.35 4.28 -10.05
N GLU A 562 23.62 4.44 -8.94
CA GLU A 562 22.19 4.69 -8.94
C GLU A 562 21.84 6.10 -9.42
N ALA A 563 22.65 7.12 -9.08
CA ALA A 563 22.49 8.46 -9.59
C ALA A 563 22.77 8.54 -11.10
N MET A 564 23.87 7.94 -11.56
CA MET A 564 24.24 7.95 -12.97
C MET A 564 23.24 7.16 -13.83
N ARG A 565 22.63 6.11 -13.27
CA ARG A 565 21.55 5.36 -13.91
C ARG A 565 20.30 6.21 -14.15
N ASP A 566 19.90 7.02 -13.17
CA ASP A 566 18.79 7.95 -13.36
C ASP A 566 19.08 8.96 -14.46
N ILE A 567 20.30 9.48 -14.50
CA ILE A 567 20.72 10.47 -15.49
C ILE A 567 20.79 9.85 -16.90
N ASP A 568 21.27 8.61 -17.04
CA ASP A 568 21.20 7.88 -18.31
C ASP A 568 19.74 7.70 -18.76
N LEU A 569 18.81 7.35 -17.85
CA LEU A 569 17.39 7.27 -18.17
C LEU A 569 16.83 8.63 -18.65
N PHE A 570 17.23 9.72 -17.99
CA PHE A 570 16.85 11.08 -18.39
C PHE A 570 17.29 11.39 -19.80
N VAL A 571 18.58 11.23 -20.10
CA VAL A 571 19.14 11.47 -21.42
C VAL A 571 18.51 10.54 -22.45
N ALA A 572 18.44 9.24 -22.17
CA ALA A 572 17.92 8.24 -23.08
C ALA A 572 16.48 8.59 -23.52
N VAL A 573 15.59 8.93 -22.59
CA VAL A 573 14.16 9.17 -22.88
C VAL A 573 13.88 10.57 -23.43
N SER A 574 14.61 11.59 -22.97
CA SER A 574 14.32 12.98 -23.32
C SER A 574 15.20 13.55 -24.44
N SER A 575 16.29 12.88 -24.85
CA SER A 575 17.15 13.37 -25.92
C SER A 575 16.42 13.48 -27.25
N ILE A 576 16.66 14.59 -27.96
CA ILE A 576 16.13 14.81 -29.30
C ILE A 576 16.62 13.75 -30.30
N THR A 577 17.78 13.15 -30.05
CA THR A 577 18.37 12.09 -30.90
C THR A 577 17.54 10.80 -30.93
N ALA A 578 16.66 10.62 -29.95
CA ALA A 578 15.71 9.50 -29.90
C ALA A 578 14.33 9.86 -30.47
N ASP A 579 14.08 11.12 -30.85
CA ASP A 579 12.80 11.53 -31.43
C ASP A 579 12.80 11.31 -32.96
N PRO A 580 11.97 10.38 -33.48
CA PRO A 580 11.95 10.08 -34.91
C PRO A 580 11.34 11.20 -35.75
N ARG A 581 10.54 12.11 -35.17
CA ARG A 581 9.95 13.26 -35.89
C ARG A 581 10.94 14.39 -36.08
N TRP A 582 12.03 14.39 -35.31
CA TRP A 582 12.93 15.53 -35.24
C TRP A 582 13.65 15.79 -36.56
N ALA A 583 13.94 14.75 -37.35
CA ALA A 583 14.53 14.89 -38.69
C ALA A 583 13.78 15.87 -39.61
N ASP A 584 12.45 15.95 -39.47
CA ASP A 584 11.57 16.79 -40.30
C ASP A 584 11.09 18.06 -39.59
N GLN A 585 11.21 18.16 -38.26
CA GLN A 585 10.56 19.19 -37.42
C GLN A 585 11.54 19.97 -36.52
N GLY A 586 12.80 19.55 -36.45
CA GLY A 586 13.82 20.17 -35.62
C GLY A 586 14.38 21.46 -36.20
N PRO A 587 14.84 22.42 -35.37
CA PRO A 587 15.54 23.60 -35.84
C PRO A 587 16.88 23.20 -36.51
N ASP A 588 17.19 23.81 -37.66
CA ASP A 588 18.32 23.41 -38.52
C ASP A 588 19.67 23.39 -37.79
N ARG A 589 19.88 24.27 -36.80
CA ARG A 589 21.11 24.37 -35.99
C ARG A 589 21.49 23.10 -35.23
N LEU A 590 20.54 22.21 -34.97
CA LEU A 590 20.75 20.97 -34.20
C LEU A 590 20.75 19.72 -35.08
N ARG A 591 20.71 19.89 -36.41
CA ARG A 591 20.60 18.78 -37.38
C ARG A 591 21.81 17.84 -37.32
N ASP A 592 23.01 18.40 -37.23
CA ASP A 592 24.25 17.62 -37.15
C ASP A 592 24.35 16.85 -35.83
N TYR A 593 23.90 17.45 -34.73
CA TYR A 593 23.80 16.81 -33.42
C TYR A 593 22.86 15.59 -33.47
N TRP A 594 21.66 15.78 -34.05
CA TRP A 594 20.70 14.69 -34.19
C TRP A 594 21.24 13.54 -35.06
N GLN A 595 21.84 13.85 -36.21
CA GLN A 595 22.37 12.83 -37.14
C GLN A 595 23.47 11.99 -36.49
N THR A 596 24.41 12.64 -35.81
CA THR A 596 25.55 11.96 -35.18
C THR A 596 25.10 11.14 -33.96
N GLY A 597 24.26 11.70 -33.10
CA GLY A 597 23.83 11.03 -31.88
C GLY A 597 22.79 9.92 -32.10
N SER A 598 21.99 9.99 -33.16
CA SER A 598 20.95 8.99 -33.48
C SER A 598 21.48 7.58 -33.66
N PHE A 599 22.76 7.43 -34.03
CA PHE A 599 23.40 6.15 -34.36
C PHE A 599 24.77 5.98 -33.68
N ALA A 600 24.99 6.69 -32.57
CA ALA A 600 26.23 6.67 -31.79
C ALA A 600 26.52 5.30 -31.14
N ALA A 601 27.60 5.21 -30.35
CA ALA A 601 27.86 4.02 -29.52
C ALA A 601 26.74 3.82 -28.47
N LEU A 602 26.56 2.57 -28.02
CA LEU A 602 25.50 2.24 -27.07
C LEU A 602 25.82 2.77 -25.66
N PRO A 603 24.92 3.54 -25.02
CA PRO A 603 25.01 3.78 -23.59
C PRO A 603 24.73 2.48 -22.81
N PRO A 604 25.10 2.39 -21.51
CA PRO A 604 24.88 1.19 -20.69
C PRO A 604 23.42 0.68 -20.69
N SER A 605 22.44 1.58 -20.69
CA SER A 605 21.01 1.22 -20.82
C SER A 605 20.66 0.52 -22.14
N ALA A 606 21.38 0.82 -23.23
CA ALA A 606 21.20 0.16 -24.52
C ALA A 606 21.94 -1.17 -24.60
N GLU A 607 23.09 -1.33 -23.93
CA GLU A 607 23.79 -2.62 -23.80
C GLU A 607 22.96 -3.65 -23.02
N VAL A 608 22.33 -3.24 -21.92
CA VAL A 608 21.39 -4.09 -21.18
C VAL A 608 20.21 -4.51 -22.06
N ARG A 609 19.68 -3.60 -22.88
CA ARG A 609 18.62 -3.92 -23.86
C ARG A 609 19.10 -4.87 -24.94
N ARG A 610 20.35 -4.74 -25.40
CA ARG A 610 20.98 -5.66 -26.34
C ARG A 610 21.03 -7.08 -25.78
N ASP A 611 21.47 -7.25 -24.53
CA ASP A 611 21.50 -8.56 -23.86
C ASP A 611 20.08 -9.15 -23.73
N ALA A 612 19.12 -8.37 -23.23
CA ALA A 612 17.72 -8.79 -23.15
C ALA A 612 17.15 -9.23 -24.52
N LEU A 613 17.39 -8.42 -25.56
CA LEU A 613 16.94 -8.71 -26.91
C LEU A 613 17.57 -9.99 -27.48
N SER A 614 18.85 -10.24 -27.20
CA SER A 614 19.54 -11.46 -27.63
C SER A 614 18.92 -12.74 -27.09
N ARG A 615 18.31 -12.66 -25.91
CA ARG A 615 17.61 -13.75 -25.23
C ARG A 615 16.15 -13.89 -25.70
N LEU A 616 15.54 -12.78 -26.11
CA LEU A 616 14.14 -12.75 -26.57
C LEU A 616 14.00 -13.13 -28.04
N ILE A 617 14.87 -12.61 -28.93
CA ILE A 617 14.65 -12.64 -30.38
C ILE A 617 14.56 -14.06 -30.93
N GLY A 618 15.36 -14.99 -30.40
CA GLY A 618 15.35 -16.40 -30.82
C GLY A 618 14.03 -17.14 -30.49
N ARG A 619 13.19 -16.59 -29.61
CA ARG A 619 11.88 -17.13 -29.24
C ARG A 619 10.72 -16.48 -30.01
N THR A 620 11.03 -15.65 -31.00
CA THR A 620 10.03 -14.92 -31.81
C THR A 620 9.82 -15.57 -33.18
N ALA A 621 8.68 -15.27 -33.82
CA ALA A 621 8.37 -15.74 -35.17
C ALA A 621 9.27 -15.13 -36.27
N ILE A 622 10.08 -14.10 -35.94
CA ILE A 622 10.96 -13.39 -36.87
C ILE A 622 12.44 -13.72 -36.65
N ALA A 623 12.75 -14.73 -35.84
CA ALA A 623 14.11 -15.07 -35.43
C ALA A 623 15.06 -15.30 -36.61
N ASP A 624 14.60 -15.97 -37.67
CA ASP A 624 15.38 -16.27 -38.89
C ASP A 624 15.63 -15.05 -39.79
N ARG A 625 14.95 -13.94 -39.50
CA ARG A 625 15.07 -12.65 -40.18
C ARG A 625 15.87 -11.62 -39.38
N CYS A 626 16.34 -11.96 -38.18
CA CYS A 626 16.97 -11.02 -37.26
C CYS A 626 18.41 -11.39 -36.91
N THR A 627 19.30 -10.41 -36.97
CA THR A 627 20.69 -10.52 -36.53
C THR A 627 21.04 -9.37 -35.60
N ILE A 628 21.54 -9.66 -34.40
CA ILE A 628 22.04 -8.63 -33.48
C ILE A 628 23.52 -8.38 -33.76
N THR A 629 23.86 -7.11 -33.94
CA THR A 629 25.25 -6.64 -34.13
C THR A 629 25.73 -5.91 -32.88
N ASP A 630 26.78 -5.11 -32.99
CA ASP A 630 27.29 -4.27 -31.92
C ASP A 630 26.22 -3.28 -31.41
N ARG A 631 25.66 -2.46 -32.31
CA ARG A 631 24.69 -1.39 -31.96
C ARG A 631 23.34 -1.45 -32.66
N PHE A 632 23.12 -2.45 -33.53
CA PHE A 632 21.87 -2.59 -34.29
C PHE A 632 21.23 -3.97 -34.12
N LEU A 633 19.90 -4.00 -34.13
CA LEU A 633 19.13 -5.15 -34.58
C LEU A 633 18.93 -5.02 -36.11
N VAL A 634 19.55 -5.92 -36.86
CA VAL A 634 19.37 -6.01 -38.32
C VAL A 634 18.18 -6.92 -38.60
N VAL A 635 17.23 -6.44 -39.41
CA VAL A 635 15.99 -7.12 -39.77
C VAL A 635 15.90 -7.24 -41.28
N ARG A 636 15.86 -8.47 -41.81
CA ARG A 636 15.65 -8.75 -43.22
C ARG A 636 14.16 -8.79 -43.53
N GLY A 637 13.65 -7.75 -44.19
CA GLY A 637 12.32 -7.75 -44.82
C GLY A 637 12.35 -8.37 -46.22
N ASP A 638 11.22 -8.33 -46.92
CA ASP A 638 11.09 -8.82 -48.29
C ASP A 638 11.36 -7.70 -49.34
N ILE A 639 11.26 -6.42 -48.93
CA ILE A 639 11.58 -5.23 -49.75
C ILE A 639 13.01 -4.76 -49.48
N ARG A 640 13.40 -4.58 -48.21
CA ARG A 640 14.74 -4.09 -47.82
C ARG A 640 15.27 -4.78 -46.55
N THR A 641 16.57 -4.59 -46.28
CA THR A 641 17.16 -4.86 -44.96
C THR A 641 17.18 -3.58 -44.14
N TYR A 642 16.81 -3.70 -42.86
CA TYR A 642 16.66 -2.59 -41.93
C TYR A 642 17.61 -2.72 -40.75
N LYS A 643 18.24 -1.63 -40.33
CA LYS A 643 19.11 -1.58 -39.15
C LYS A 643 18.46 -0.69 -38.09
N ILE A 644 17.91 -1.30 -37.04
CA ILE A 644 17.27 -0.60 -35.91
C ILE A 644 18.32 -0.35 -34.84
N HIS A 645 18.64 0.92 -34.58
CA HIS A 645 19.63 1.29 -33.57
C HIS A 645 19.14 0.95 -32.17
N LEU A 646 19.94 0.22 -31.39
CA LEU A 646 19.52 -0.25 -30.06
C LEU A 646 19.47 0.91 -29.04
N GLY A 647 20.16 2.02 -29.27
CA GLY A 647 20.11 3.19 -28.38
C GLY A 647 18.86 4.06 -28.56
N SER A 648 18.59 4.47 -29.81
CA SER A 648 17.57 5.47 -30.19
C SER A 648 16.31 4.87 -30.80
N ALA A 649 16.32 3.59 -31.18
CA ALA A 649 15.32 2.93 -32.01
C ALA A 649 15.14 3.54 -33.41
N ASN A 650 16.04 4.41 -33.88
CA ASN A 650 16.05 4.94 -35.25
C ASN A 650 16.47 3.87 -36.27
N ILE A 651 16.00 4.00 -37.51
CA ILE A 651 16.13 2.94 -38.52
C ILE A 651 16.92 3.46 -39.72
N LEU A 652 17.89 2.67 -40.18
CA LEU A 652 18.55 2.83 -41.48
C LEU A 652 18.13 1.71 -42.42
N MET A 653 18.03 2.01 -43.72
CA MET A 653 17.72 1.04 -44.77
C MET A 653 18.95 0.77 -45.62
N GLU A 654 19.29 -0.50 -45.81
CA GLU A 654 20.33 -0.90 -46.77
C GLU A 654 19.83 -0.76 -48.23
N PRO A 655 20.74 -0.54 -49.20
CA PRO A 655 22.21 -0.48 -49.06
C PRO A 655 22.80 0.92 -48.80
N ASN A 656 22.01 1.99 -48.86
CA ASN A 656 22.51 3.37 -48.81
C ASN A 656 22.44 4.02 -47.42
N ASP A 657 22.03 3.27 -46.39
CA ASP A 657 21.76 3.77 -45.05
C ASP A 657 20.79 4.95 -45.04
N ALA A 658 19.77 4.90 -45.91
CA ALA A 658 18.70 5.89 -45.90
C ALA A 658 17.89 5.79 -44.60
N TYR A 659 17.64 6.93 -43.96
CA TYR A 659 16.82 7.00 -42.75
C TYR A 659 15.36 6.61 -43.05
N LEU A 660 14.77 5.80 -42.17
CA LEU A 660 13.35 5.45 -42.20
C LEU A 660 12.64 5.97 -40.95
N CYS A 661 11.78 6.97 -41.14
CA CYS A 661 10.98 7.57 -40.08
C CYS A 661 9.72 6.75 -39.81
N ILE A 662 9.63 6.14 -38.61
CA ILE A 662 8.43 5.44 -38.14
C ILE A 662 8.01 6.04 -36.79
N VAL A 663 6.90 6.77 -36.84
CA VAL A 663 6.41 7.62 -35.75
C VAL A 663 5.47 6.86 -34.80
N SER A 664 4.83 5.78 -35.26
CA SER A 664 3.88 5.00 -34.47
C SER A 664 3.69 3.58 -35.01
N ALA A 665 4.54 2.64 -34.61
CA ALA A 665 4.16 1.24 -34.66
C ALA A 665 3.37 0.95 -33.37
N ARG A 666 2.03 1.10 -33.42
CA ARG A 666 1.13 0.71 -32.32
C ARG A 666 1.57 -0.65 -31.79
N ASP A 667 1.64 -0.78 -30.47
CA ASP A 667 1.99 -1.99 -29.73
C ASP A 667 1.09 -3.18 -30.17
N PRO A 668 1.55 -4.08 -31.07
CA PRO A 668 0.70 -5.15 -31.59
C PRO A 668 0.88 -6.45 -30.80
N HIS A 669 1.79 -6.50 -29.82
CA HIS A 669 2.19 -7.75 -29.18
C HIS A 669 1.74 -7.82 -27.72
N ALA A 670 0.43 -7.68 -27.54
CA ALA A 670 -0.24 -8.13 -26.33
C ALA A 670 0.04 -9.64 -26.15
N GLY A 671 1.06 -9.97 -25.36
CA GLY A 671 1.40 -11.35 -25.00
C GLY A 671 2.89 -11.71 -25.05
N LEU A 672 3.78 -10.87 -25.59
CA LEU A 672 5.22 -11.13 -25.50
C LEU A 672 5.74 -10.71 -24.11
N PHE A 673 6.41 -11.63 -23.42
CA PHE A 673 7.08 -11.33 -22.15
C PHE A 673 8.23 -10.35 -22.37
N LEU A 674 8.29 -9.30 -21.55
CA LEU A 674 9.40 -8.35 -21.49
C LEU A 674 9.93 -8.31 -20.05
N PRO A 675 11.23 -8.54 -19.81
CA PRO A 675 11.80 -8.61 -18.47
C PRO A 675 11.73 -7.26 -17.74
N PHE A 676 11.65 -6.16 -18.49
CA PHE A 676 11.49 -4.80 -17.99
C PHE A 676 10.85 -3.90 -19.05
N GLU A 677 10.24 -2.79 -18.60
CA GLU A 677 9.67 -1.75 -19.46
C GLU A 677 9.77 -0.39 -18.73
N GLU A 678 10.98 0.11 -18.53
CA GLU A 678 11.23 1.38 -17.83
C GLU A 678 11.22 2.59 -18.78
N ASP A 679 11.74 2.44 -20.00
CA ASP A 679 11.85 3.51 -21.02
C ASP A 679 10.96 3.27 -22.26
N GLY A 680 10.21 2.18 -22.32
CA GLY A 680 9.37 1.78 -23.46
C GLY A 680 10.15 1.35 -24.71
N ARG A 681 11.50 1.38 -24.67
CA ARG A 681 12.32 1.32 -25.88
C ARG A 681 12.53 -0.10 -26.38
N LEU A 682 12.57 -1.08 -25.48
CA LEU A 682 12.64 -2.49 -25.85
C LEU A 682 11.38 -2.91 -26.63
N ALA A 683 10.19 -2.63 -26.10
CA ALA A 683 8.93 -2.82 -26.81
C ALA A 683 8.89 -2.11 -28.17
N LEU A 684 9.36 -0.85 -28.24
CA LEU A 684 9.41 -0.09 -29.49
C LEU A 684 10.31 -0.75 -30.56
N ILE A 685 11.51 -1.20 -30.17
CA ILE A 685 12.44 -1.89 -31.07
C ILE A 685 11.80 -3.18 -31.59
N LEU A 686 11.17 -3.97 -30.72
CA LEU A 686 10.49 -5.20 -31.11
C LEU A 686 9.32 -4.93 -32.05
N SER A 687 8.47 -3.94 -31.73
CA SER A 687 7.34 -3.53 -32.57
C SER A 687 7.79 -3.14 -33.98
N LYS A 688 8.87 -2.35 -34.08
CA LYS A 688 9.50 -1.99 -35.38
C LYS A 688 10.05 -3.23 -36.08
N ALA A 689 10.71 -4.14 -35.38
CA ALA A 689 11.26 -5.35 -35.96
C ALA A 689 10.18 -6.25 -36.57
N PHE A 690 9.07 -6.48 -35.87
CA PHE A 690 7.94 -7.26 -36.39
C PHE A 690 7.27 -6.60 -37.60
N LEU A 691 7.09 -5.28 -37.57
CA LEU A 691 6.54 -4.53 -38.70
C LEU A 691 7.43 -4.68 -39.94
N LEU A 692 8.74 -4.47 -39.77
CA LEU A 692 9.73 -4.46 -40.85
C LEU A 692 10.07 -5.86 -41.38
N ALA A 693 9.97 -6.88 -40.54
CA ALA A 693 10.10 -8.27 -40.98
C ALA A 693 8.96 -8.69 -41.92
N ASN A 694 7.85 -7.95 -41.98
CA ASN A 694 6.72 -8.17 -42.89
C ASN A 694 6.41 -6.90 -43.70
N ASP A 695 7.45 -6.27 -44.25
CA ASP A 695 7.41 -4.97 -44.92
C ASP A 695 6.45 -4.89 -46.11
N THR A 696 6.18 -6.00 -46.80
CA THR A 696 5.19 -6.10 -47.90
C THR A 696 3.74 -5.94 -47.43
N ALA A 697 3.45 -6.22 -46.15
CA ALA A 697 2.13 -6.07 -45.56
C ALA A 697 1.87 -4.65 -45.01
N ILE A 698 2.86 -3.76 -45.05
CA ILE A 698 2.72 -2.39 -44.55
C ILE A 698 1.82 -1.61 -45.52
N THR A 699 0.69 -1.11 -45.03
CA THR A 699 -0.25 -0.30 -45.82
C THR A 699 -0.19 1.19 -45.53
N ASP A 700 0.54 1.61 -44.49
CA ASP A 700 0.62 3.02 -44.08
C ASP A 700 1.37 3.84 -45.14
N PRO A 701 0.73 4.82 -45.81
CA PRO A 701 1.36 5.64 -46.84
C PRO A 701 2.55 6.47 -46.33
N SER A 702 2.60 6.78 -45.04
CA SER A 702 3.74 7.49 -44.45
C SER A 702 5.01 6.63 -44.44
N ILE A 703 4.88 5.31 -44.39
CA ILE A 703 6.00 4.36 -44.40
C ILE A 703 6.28 3.87 -45.82
N THR A 704 5.25 3.44 -46.56
CA THR A 704 5.44 2.80 -47.87
C THR A 704 6.10 3.71 -48.91
N ARG A 705 5.86 5.03 -48.84
CA ARG A 705 6.54 6.01 -49.70
C ARG A 705 8.04 6.11 -49.44
N GLN A 706 8.49 5.89 -48.20
CA GLN A 706 9.91 5.91 -47.83
C GLN A 706 10.64 4.61 -48.25
N LEU A 707 9.90 3.50 -48.45
CA LEU A 707 10.48 2.21 -48.83
C LEU A 707 10.81 2.10 -50.32
N GLN A 708 10.14 2.91 -51.16
CA GLN A 708 10.34 2.89 -52.60
C GLN A 708 11.79 3.34 -52.93
N PRO A 709 12.49 2.65 -53.84
CA PRO A 709 13.76 3.16 -54.35
C PRO A 709 13.49 4.47 -55.10
N ASP A 710 14.40 5.44 -54.96
CA ASP A 710 14.36 6.66 -55.77
C ASP A 710 14.28 6.23 -57.24
N VAL A 711 13.12 6.43 -57.86
CA VAL A 711 13.02 6.46 -59.32
C VAL A 711 13.60 7.81 -59.69
N GLY A 712 14.82 7.77 -60.22
CA GLY A 712 15.64 8.96 -60.49
C GLY A 712 15.00 10.03 -61.36
#